data_AF-A0A958TLB5-F1
#
_entry.id   AF-A0A958TLB5-F1
#
_cell.length_a   1.000
_cell.length_b   1.000
_cell.length_c   1.000
_cell.angle_alpha   90.00
_cell.angle_beta   90.00
_cell.angle_gamma   90.00
#
_symmetry.space_group_name_H-M   'P 1'
#
loop_
_entity.id
_entity.type
_entity.pdbx_description
1 polymer ?
#
loop_
_entity_poly.entity_id
_entity_poly.type
_entity_poly.pdbx_seq_one_letter_code
_entity_poly.pdbx_strand_id
1 'polypeptide(L)'
;DLDSDNDGIPDNVEGQKTVGYIAPSNVVDNRTGIDVVYGSGIQPVNTDYDKFPDILDLDSDNDGLLDIEENGMANAIVTFTDTDNDGLDNLFEGSNTSDPLDANDEINIPSSSILPDLDGDVFSGGDVDYRDLFNTNPPPSATLDFDGVDDYLSTDIFIEGRDQVSIMAWVKSNPSNTGLTTIAGEDVACKIYLLNGNIPCFSIKTQGSTAKIISASPIVFSEWHHIAGTYSNATGIMKIYVDGKLEGTQNIGATASKIECSTSSNGAFEIGRASSNVANKEYFKGEIDEVRVFDKALTDDQIQRMVYQEIKNISGNVGGMIIPKAVVDISTGTTIPWANLIGYYPMTDIKNNTTSDFSGNNRTLKLVNITTTQAQTAPMPFRTGANGSWTSPATWLHGSVWDIKTISKNKDWSIVKIEHNVTTTNSHKNLGLIIDSNKSFTVNGDNQINNTWYLELNGSLDLMNDSQLLQGLNSDLVTSANGKILRRQEGTTNVYWYNYWASPVGLQGATSLTNNNAATNNPNNSTFRLNLLKEGNSSNVQFTSAYNEVGKISTRWLYTYKNGLNYYDWAPLAPTTTITPGVGYSQKGTGNAGSQQQYIFEGKPNNGTILVPVSDVGGAGSVPTVSKTDYLLGNPYPSALDIHKFIDD
;
A
#
# COMPACT_ATOMS: atom_id res chain seq x y z
N ASP A 1 -43.86 -23.09 -22.79
CA ASP A 1 -42.83 -22.67 -21.85
C ASP A 1 -42.63 -21.21 -22.01
N LEU A 2 -43.28 -20.54 -21.07
CA LEU A 2 -43.00 -19.19 -20.68
C LEU A 2 -41.81 -19.14 -19.72
N ASP A 3 -41.59 -20.21 -18.96
CA ASP A 3 -40.55 -20.38 -17.93
C ASP A 3 -39.96 -21.80 -18.11
N SER A 4 -38.76 -21.86 -18.69
CA SER A 4 -38.18 -23.11 -19.19
C SER A 4 -37.51 -23.96 -18.10
N ASP A 5 -37.07 -23.38 -16.99
CA ASP A 5 -36.45 -24.08 -15.85
C ASP A 5 -37.35 -24.17 -14.61
N ASN A 6 -38.52 -23.52 -14.66
CA ASN A 6 -39.59 -23.53 -13.67
C ASN A 6 -39.20 -22.83 -12.38
N ASP A 7 -38.52 -21.70 -12.49
CA ASP A 7 -38.11 -20.86 -11.39
C ASP A 7 -39.11 -19.72 -11.09
N GLY A 8 -40.13 -19.54 -11.92
CA GLY A 8 -41.15 -18.49 -11.82
C GLY A 8 -40.79 -17.16 -12.47
N ILE A 9 -39.65 -17.06 -13.15
CA ILE A 9 -39.23 -15.90 -13.93
C ILE A 9 -39.44 -16.22 -15.41
N PRO A 10 -40.15 -15.38 -16.19
CA PRO A 10 -40.37 -15.68 -17.61
C PRO A 10 -39.08 -15.63 -18.44
N ASP A 11 -38.91 -16.55 -19.39
CA ASP A 11 -37.78 -16.65 -20.32
C ASP A 11 -37.52 -15.32 -21.07
N ASN A 12 -38.58 -14.54 -21.34
CA ASN A 12 -38.45 -13.25 -22.01
C ASN A 12 -37.84 -12.16 -21.11
N VAL A 13 -37.98 -12.30 -19.79
CA VAL A 13 -37.35 -11.47 -18.75
C VAL A 13 -35.89 -11.86 -18.58
N GLU A 14 -35.61 -13.13 -18.33
CA GLU A 14 -34.24 -13.61 -18.10
C GLU A 14 -33.40 -13.62 -19.39
N GLY A 15 -34.03 -13.80 -20.54
CA GLY A 15 -33.35 -13.74 -21.82
C GLY A 15 -32.76 -12.36 -22.16
N GLN A 16 -33.02 -11.34 -21.32
CA GLN A 16 -32.60 -9.96 -21.51
C GLN A 16 -31.93 -9.39 -20.26
N LYS A 17 -31.16 -8.31 -20.43
CA LYS A 17 -30.58 -7.56 -19.30
C LYS A 17 -31.67 -6.82 -18.54
N THR A 18 -31.53 -6.76 -17.22
CA THR A 18 -32.44 -6.03 -16.32
C THR A 18 -32.47 -4.53 -16.64
N VAL A 19 -31.31 -3.87 -16.72
CA VAL A 19 -31.20 -2.51 -17.23
C VAL A 19 -31.11 -2.52 -18.76
N GLY A 20 -32.05 -1.81 -19.39
CA GLY A 20 -32.17 -1.77 -20.85
C GLY A 20 -33.11 -2.83 -21.41
N TYR A 21 -33.83 -3.55 -20.54
CA TYR A 21 -34.91 -4.46 -20.88
C TYR A 21 -35.88 -3.86 -21.92
N ILE A 22 -36.24 -4.66 -22.92
CA ILE A 22 -37.18 -4.27 -23.97
C ILE A 22 -38.45 -5.11 -23.81
N ALA A 23 -39.55 -4.46 -23.44
CA ALA A 23 -40.85 -5.13 -23.34
C ALA A 23 -41.38 -5.56 -24.72
N PRO A 24 -42.08 -6.72 -24.81
CA PRO A 24 -42.68 -7.18 -26.04
C PRO A 24 -43.75 -6.20 -26.53
N SER A 25 -43.92 -6.11 -27.85
CA SER A 25 -44.94 -5.25 -28.46
C SER A 25 -46.29 -5.96 -28.66
N ASN A 26 -46.32 -7.28 -28.41
CA ASN A 26 -47.43 -8.19 -28.70
C ASN A 26 -47.78 -8.24 -30.20
N VAL A 27 -46.80 -7.96 -31.06
CA VAL A 27 -46.92 -8.03 -32.51
C VAL A 27 -45.81 -8.93 -33.03
N VAL A 28 -46.17 -10.06 -33.62
CA VAL A 28 -45.19 -11.03 -34.15
C VAL A 28 -44.96 -10.87 -35.65
N ASP A 29 -43.72 -11.08 -36.08
CA ASP A 29 -43.40 -11.24 -37.50
C ASP A 29 -44.01 -12.56 -37.99
N ASN A 30 -44.93 -12.47 -38.95
CA ASN A 30 -45.67 -13.63 -39.48
C ASN A 30 -44.80 -14.68 -40.21
N ARG A 31 -43.49 -14.44 -40.40
CA ARG A 31 -42.54 -15.36 -41.03
C ARG A 31 -41.63 -16.02 -40.00
N THR A 32 -41.17 -15.28 -39.00
CA THR A 32 -40.23 -15.80 -37.99
C THR A 32 -40.91 -16.24 -36.69
N GLY A 33 -42.10 -15.71 -36.40
CA GLY A 33 -42.80 -15.92 -35.13
C GLY A 33 -42.24 -15.09 -33.96
N ILE A 34 -41.24 -14.26 -34.21
CA ILE A 34 -40.57 -13.42 -33.20
C ILE A 34 -41.34 -12.10 -33.05
N ASP A 35 -41.45 -11.57 -31.83
CA ASP A 35 -41.98 -10.21 -31.63
C ASP A 35 -41.16 -9.19 -32.44
N VAL A 36 -41.85 -8.31 -33.17
CA VAL A 36 -41.23 -7.37 -34.10
C VAL A 36 -40.25 -6.42 -33.41
N VAL A 37 -40.39 -6.19 -32.09
CA VAL A 37 -39.48 -5.33 -31.33
C VAL A 37 -38.08 -5.95 -31.17
N TYR A 38 -37.98 -7.29 -31.20
CA TYR A 38 -36.72 -8.02 -31.08
C TYR A 38 -36.01 -8.22 -32.43
N GLY A 39 -36.69 -7.95 -33.55
CA GLY A 39 -36.13 -8.09 -34.89
C GLY A 39 -35.73 -9.54 -35.21
N SER A 40 -34.47 -9.89 -34.99
CA SER A 40 -33.93 -11.25 -35.19
C SER A 40 -34.00 -12.14 -33.94
N GLY A 41 -34.53 -11.63 -32.82
CA GLY A 41 -34.63 -12.33 -31.53
C GLY A 41 -33.66 -11.79 -30.49
N ILE A 42 -33.82 -12.26 -29.25
CA ILE A 42 -32.96 -11.94 -28.12
C ILE A 42 -31.71 -12.84 -28.10
N GLN A 43 -30.60 -12.33 -27.57
CA GLN A 43 -29.46 -13.16 -27.20
C GLN A 43 -29.59 -13.41 -25.71
N PRO A 44 -29.84 -14.65 -25.27
CA PRO A 44 -30.03 -14.96 -23.85
C PRO A 44 -28.85 -14.44 -23.03
N VAL A 45 -29.17 -13.84 -21.89
CA VAL A 45 -28.17 -13.49 -20.90
C VAL A 45 -27.63 -14.78 -20.29
N ASN A 46 -26.36 -14.73 -19.93
CA ASN A 46 -25.73 -15.71 -19.09
C ASN A 46 -24.91 -14.87 -18.09
N THR A 47 -25.37 -14.84 -16.84
CA THR A 47 -24.90 -13.92 -15.80
C THR A 47 -23.55 -14.38 -15.22
N ASP A 48 -23.38 -15.67 -14.96
CA ASP A 48 -22.21 -16.28 -14.33
C ASP A 48 -21.17 -16.89 -15.30
N TYR A 49 -21.52 -16.96 -16.59
CA TYR A 49 -20.78 -17.53 -17.72
C TYR A 49 -20.56 -19.04 -17.63
N ASP A 50 -21.47 -19.76 -17.00
CA ASP A 50 -21.46 -21.21 -16.99
C ASP A 50 -21.91 -21.80 -18.36
N LYS A 51 -22.43 -23.03 -18.38
CA LYS A 51 -22.87 -23.67 -19.61
C LYS A 51 -24.31 -23.26 -20.03
N PHE A 52 -25.15 -22.81 -19.12
CA PHE A 52 -26.56 -22.55 -19.32
C PHE A 52 -26.83 -21.04 -19.34
N PRO A 53 -27.60 -20.51 -20.31
CA PRO A 53 -28.10 -19.15 -20.18
C PRO A 53 -29.12 -19.06 -19.03
N ASP A 54 -29.33 -17.87 -18.47
CA ASP A 54 -30.22 -17.63 -17.32
C ASP A 54 -31.58 -18.33 -17.49
N ILE A 55 -32.21 -18.21 -18.67
CA ILE A 55 -33.48 -18.89 -19.07
C ILE A 55 -33.53 -20.43 -18.94
N LEU A 56 -32.42 -21.07 -18.55
CA LEU A 56 -32.29 -22.52 -18.37
C LEU A 56 -31.47 -22.85 -17.11
N ASP A 57 -31.05 -21.84 -16.36
CA ASP A 57 -30.21 -21.97 -15.19
C ASP A 57 -31.10 -21.92 -13.95
N LEU A 58 -30.78 -22.73 -12.95
CA LEU A 58 -31.57 -22.73 -11.71
C LEU A 58 -31.00 -21.75 -10.67
N ASP A 59 -29.82 -21.22 -10.92
CA ASP A 59 -29.02 -20.34 -10.05
C ASP A 59 -28.16 -19.47 -10.99
N SER A 60 -28.77 -18.40 -11.51
CA SER A 60 -28.24 -17.59 -12.61
C SER A 60 -26.92 -16.87 -12.28
N ASP A 61 -26.65 -16.61 -11.00
CA ASP A 61 -25.41 -15.98 -10.54
C ASP A 61 -24.45 -16.92 -9.77
N ASN A 62 -24.87 -18.16 -9.51
CA ASN A 62 -24.15 -19.19 -8.78
C ASN A 62 -23.75 -18.77 -7.36
N ASP A 63 -24.60 -18.00 -6.68
CA ASP A 63 -24.42 -17.62 -5.27
C ASP A 63 -24.81 -18.75 -4.27
N GLY A 64 -25.48 -19.79 -4.78
CA GLY A 64 -25.94 -20.96 -4.04
C GLY A 64 -27.37 -20.86 -3.50
N LEU A 65 -28.06 -19.75 -3.73
CA LEU A 65 -29.51 -19.64 -3.71
C LEU A 65 -30.05 -19.91 -5.13
N LEU A 66 -31.22 -20.51 -5.22
CA LEU A 66 -31.83 -20.76 -6.53
C LEU A 66 -32.66 -19.54 -6.95
N ASP A 67 -32.77 -19.29 -8.24
CA ASP A 67 -33.53 -18.17 -8.80
C ASP A 67 -35.00 -18.17 -8.30
N ILE A 68 -35.59 -19.35 -8.14
CA ILE A 68 -36.93 -19.55 -7.54
C ILE A 68 -37.05 -19.06 -6.09
N GLU A 69 -35.95 -19.08 -5.33
CA GLU A 69 -35.91 -18.58 -3.96
C GLU A 69 -35.76 -17.05 -3.90
N GLU A 70 -35.43 -16.43 -5.03
CA GLU A 70 -35.10 -15.01 -5.18
C GLU A 70 -36.06 -14.25 -6.11
N ASN A 71 -36.93 -14.93 -6.84
CA ASN A 71 -37.95 -14.36 -7.75
C ASN A 71 -38.99 -13.41 -7.08
N GLY A 72 -38.99 -13.30 -5.74
CA GLY A 72 -39.91 -12.47 -4.97
C GLY A 72 -41.33 -13.03 -4.79
N MET A 73 -41.57 -14.28 -5.20
CA MET A 73 -42.86 -14.95 -5.22
C MET A 73 -42.87 -16.23 -4.37
N ALA A 74 -42.79 -17.41 -4.99
CA ALA A 74 -42.86 -18.70 -4.32
C ALA A 74 -41.53 -19.45 -4.44
N ASN A 75 -41.00 -19.93 -3.32
CA ASN A 75 -39.66 -20.53 -3.25
C ASN A 75 -39.57 -21.99 -3.73
N ALA A 76 -40.68 -22.61 -4.14
CA ALA A 76 -40.67 -24.01 -4.60
C ALA A 76 -41.99 -24.41 -5.27
N ILE A 77 -41.88 -25.19 -6.36
CA ILE A 77 -43.01 -25.88 -6.96
C ILE A 77 -43.17 -27.27 -6.32
N VAL A 78 -44.26 -27.48 -5.57
CA VAL A 78 -44.58 -28.79 -4.97
C VAL A 78 -45.33 -29.69 -5.94
N THR A 79 -46.16 -29.11 -6.82
CA THR A 79 -46.92 -29.82 -7.84
C THR A 79 -47.17 -28.89 -9.01
N PHE A 80 -46.59 -29.19 -10.16
CA PHE A 80 -46.73 -28.36 -11.35
C PHE A 80 -48.19 -28.31 -11.81
N THR A 81 -48.80 -27.13 -11.77
CA THR A 81 -50.18 -26.88 -12.20
C THR A 81 -50.19 -25.67 -13.12
N ASP A 82 -50.53 -25.91 -14.38
CA ASP A 82 -50.58 -24.90 -15.44
C ASP A 82 -51.98 -24.99 -16.07
N THR A 83 -52.79 -23.94 -15.88
CA THR A 83 -54.24 -23.99 -16.17
C THR A 83 -54.58 -23.57 -17.59
N ASP A 84 -53.84 -22.63 -18.18
CA ASP A 84 -53.99 -22.15 -19.54
C ASP A 84 -52.96 -22.74 -20.53
N ASN A 85 -51.99 -23.51 -20.04
CA ASN A 85 -50.99 -24.28 -20.80
C ASN A 85 -49.99 -23.40 -21.55
N ASP A 86 -49.57 -22.28 -20.97
CA ASP A 86 -48.50 -21.45 -21.52
C ASP A 86 -47.09 -21.86 -21.05
N GLY A 87 -47.02 -22.65 -19.98
CA GLY A 87 -45.81 -23.19 -19.39
C GLY A 87 -45.26 -22.41 -18.20
N LEU A 88 -46.06 -21.55 -17.56
CA LEU A 88 -45.78 -21.03 -16.22
C LEU A 88 -46.64 -21.77 -15.16
N ASP A 89 -46.10 -21.97 -13.95
CA ASP A 89 -46.90 -22.56 -12.87
C ASP A 89 -47.87 -21.54 -12.27
N ASN A 90 -49.09 -21.98 -11.97
CA ASN A 90 -50.14 -21.23 -11.27
C ASN A 90 -49.70 -20.54 -9.95
N LEU A 91 -48.57 -20.94 -9.35
CA LEU A 91 -47.98 -20.31 -8.17
C LEU A 91 -47.35 -18.95 -8.45
N PHE A 92 -46.93 -18.70 -9.70
CA PHE A 92 -46.27 -17.47 -10.14
C PHE A 92 -47.22 -16.53 -10.87
N GLU A 93 -48.31 -17.09 -11.41
CA GLU A 93 -49.47 -16.34 -11.88
C GLU A 93 -50.01 -15.39 -10.81
N GLY A 94 -50.43 -14.19 -11.23
CA GLY A 94 -51.09 -13.23 -10.36
C GLY A 94 -52.53 -13.61 -10.05
N SER A 95 -53.45 -12.66 -10.27
CA SER A 95 -54.84 -12.85 -9.82
C SER A 95 -55.69 -13.74 -10.74
N ASN A 96 -55.17 -14.07 -11.93
CA ASN A 96 -55.90 -14.79 -12.98
C ASN A 96 -55.05 -15.90 -13.60
N THR A 97 -55.11 -17.10 -13.04
CA THR A 97 -54.40 -18.30 -13.54
C THR A 97 -54.96 -18.87 -14.86
N SER A 98 -55.57 -18.05 -15.72
CA SER A 98 -56.15 -18.49 -16.99
C SER A 98 -56.27 -17.28 -17.90
N ASP A 99 -55.15 -16.62 -18.09
CA ASP A 99 -55.07 -15.36 -18.78
C ASP A 99 -54.69 -15.55 -20.26
N PRO A 100 -54.70 -14.49 -21.08
CA PRO A 100 -54.24 -14.57 -22.45
C PRO A 100 -52.72 -14.44 -22.49
N LEU A 101 -52.03 -15.49 -22.99
CA LEU A 101 -50.61 -15.50 -23.42
C LEU A 101 -49.93 -14.11 -23.46
N ASP A 102 -49.21 -13.80 -22.39
CA ASP A 102 -48.35 -12.63 -22.24
C ASP A 102 -46.93 -13.11 -21.97
N ALA A 103 -45.98 -12.80 -22.86
CA ALA A 103 -44.61 -13.31 -22.77
C ALA A 103 -43.84 -12.89 -21.50
N ASN A 104 -44.37 -11.92 -20.75
CA ASN A 104 -43.80 -11.44 -19.49
C ASN A 104 -44.61 -11.80 -18.26
N ASP A 105 -45.80 -12.35 -18.47
CA ASP A 105 -46.85 -12.39 -17.46
C ASP A 105 -46.88 -11.07 -16.64
N GLU A 106 -46.79 -11.13 -15.31
CA GLU A 106 -46.78 -9.91 -14.49
C GLU A 106 -45.43 -9.17 -14.42
N ILE A 107 -44.33 -9.77 -14.86
CA ILE A 107 -42.97 -9.20 -14.79
C ILE A 107 -42.67 -8.34 -16.02
N ASN A 108 -43.41 -7.23 -16.13
CA ASN A 108 -43.34 -6.34 -17.29
C ASN A 108 -42.09 -5.42 -17.32
N ILE A 109 -41.52 -5.14 -16.15
CA ILE A 109 -40.30 -4.32 -16.00
C ILE A 109 -39.46 -4.95 -14.87
N PRO A 110 -38.40 -5.70 -15.21
CA PRO A 110 -37.62 -6.48 -14.23
C PRO A 110 -37.10 -5.62 -13.08
N SER A 111 -36.63 -4.40 -13.38
CA SER A 111 -36.07 -3.46 -12.40
C SER A 111 -37.07 -2.67 -11.54
N SER A 112 -38.39 -2.88 -11.70
CA SER A 112 -39.39 -2.03 -11.01
C SER A 112 -40.64 -2.75 -10.51
N SER A 113 -40.75 -4.06 -10.72
CA SER A 113 -41.95 -4.81 -10.39
C SER A 113 -41.64 -6.30 -10.22
N ILE A 114 -42.04 -6.82 -9.06
CA ILE A 114 -41.99 -8.23 -8.63
C ILE A 114 -40.60 -8.72 -8.24
N LEU A 115 -39.62 -8.62 -9.13
CA LEU A 115 -38.26 -9.08 -8.82
C LEU A 115 -37.63 -8.22 -7.71
N PRO A 116 -37.15 -8.86 -6.62
CA PRO A 116 -36.41 -8.20 -5.55
C PRO A 116 -35.10 -7.54 -6.01
N ASP A 117 -34.71 -6.48 -5.28
CA ASP A 117 -33.44 -5.76 -5.40
C ASP A 117 -33.13 -5.27 -3.97
N LEU A 118 -32.48 -6.14 -3.19
CA LEU A 118 -32.30 -6.00 -1.75
C LEU A 118 -31.41 -4.82 -1.40
N ASP A 119 -30.39 -4.54 -2.21
CA ASP A 119 -29.44 -3.45 -1.97
C ASP A 119 -29.74 -2.17 -2.77
N GLY A 120 -30.74 -2.23 -3.66
CA GLY A 120 -31.32 -1.09 -4.36
C GLY A 120 -30.40 -0.54 -5.43
N ASP A 121 -29.50 -1.36 -5.97
CA ASP A 121 -28.38 -0.90 -6.78
C ASP A 121 -28.52 -1.14 -8.29
N VAL A 122 -29.65 -1.72 -8.75
CA VAL A 122 -29.94 -2.06 -10.16
C VAL A 122 -29.65 -0.92 -11.15
N PHE A 123 -29.84 0.36 -10.75
CA PHE A 123 -29.57 1.54 -11.59
C PHE A 123 -28.23 2.24 -11.31
N SER A 124 -27.40 1.67 -10.44
CA SER A 124 -26.19 2.28 -9.89
C SER A 124 -24.96 1.39 -9.87
N GLY A 125 -25.06 0.20 -10.45
CA GLY A 125 -23.94 -0.72 -10.49
C GLY A 125 -24.39 -2.11 -10.86
N GLY A 126 -25.12 -2.76 -9.94
CA GLY A 126 -25.57 -4.15 -9.98
C GLY A 126 -26.91 -4.39 -10.66
N ASP A 127 -27.61 -5.42 -10.19
CA ASP A 127 -28.73 -6.06 -10.87
C ASP A 127 -29.93 -6.27 -9.91
N VAL A 128 -30.78 -7.25 -10.18
CA VAL A 128 -31.80 -7.77 -9.25
C VAL A 128 -31.28 -9.02 -8.56
N ASP A 129 -31.89 -9.40 -7.43
CA ASP A 129 -31.32 -10.38 -6.48
C ASP A 129 -30.86 -11.70 -7.14
N TYR A 130 -31.68 -12.32 -8.01
CA TYR A 130 -31.33 -13.58 -8.70
C TYR A 130 -30.14 -13.49 -9.69
N ARG A 131 -29.60 -12.29 -9.89
CA ARG A 131 -28.43 -12.02 -10.74
C ARG A 131 -27.28 -11.38 -9.98
N ASP A 132 -27.45 -11.12 -8.69
CA ASP A 132 -26.47 -10.48 -7.83
C ASP A 132 -25.80 -11.51 -6.91
N LEU A 133 -24.58 -11.92 -7.31
CA LEU A 133 -23.68 -12.78 -6.54
C LEU A 133 -23.49 -12.30 -5.08
N PHE A 134 -23.73 -11.01 -4.85
CA PHE A 134 -23.93 -10.46 -3.53
C PHE A 134 -25.29 -9.75 -3.43
N ASN A 135 -26.30 -10.47 -2.96
CA ASN A 135 -27.55 -9.95 -2.41
C ASN A 135 -27.43 -8.65 -1.57
N THR A 136 -26.28 -8.43 -0.92
CA THR A 136 -25.90 -7.10 -0.46
C THR A 136 -24.46 -6.79 -0.85
N ASN A 137 -24.28 -5.73 -1.63
CA ASN A 137 -22.96 -5.26 -2.07
C ASN A 137 -21.91 -5.26 -0.95
N PRO A 138 -20.70 -5.80 -1.22
CA PRO A 138 -19.60 -5.74 -0.28
C PRO A 138 -19.28 -4.30 0.16
N PRO A 139 -18.81 -4.10 1.40
CA PRO A 139 -18.40 -2.78 1.84
C PRO A 139 -17.23 -2.27 0.97
N PRO A 140 -17.09 -0.96 0.76
CA PRO A 140 -16.04 -0.40 -0.10
C PRO A 140 -14.62 -0.83 0.26
N SER A 141 -14.38 -1.20 1.53
CA SER A 141 -13.12 -1.75 2.02
C SER A 141 -13.28 -3.23 2.42
N ALA A 142 -13.19 -4.11 1.43
CA ALA A 142 -13.22 -5.56 1.59
C ALA A 142 -12.12 -6.19 0.74
N THR A 143 -11.83 -7.47 1.00
CA THR A 143 -11.07 -8.34 0.10
C THR A 143 -11.92 -9.56 -0.21
N LEU A 144 -11.79 -10.09 -1.41
CA LEU A 144 -12.48 -11.32 -1.82
C LEU A 144 -11.88 -12.53 -1.10
N ASP A 145 -12.75 -13.41 -0.61
CA ASP A 145 -12.35 -14.72 -0.05
C ASP A 145 -12.39 -15.74 -1.18
N PHE A 146 -11.29 -16.45 -1.40
CA PHE A 146 -11.22 -17.54 -2.36
C PHE A 146 -11.26 -18.86 -1.60
N ASP A 147 -12.20 -19.74 -1.93
CA ASP A 147 -12.51 -20.94 -1.17
C ASP A 147 -11.67 -22.17 -1.57
N GLY A 148 -11.00 -22.10 -2.73
CA GLY A 148 -10.14 -23.15 -3.30
C GLY A 148 -10.87 -24.23 -4.08
N VAL A 149 -12.16 -24.05 -4.39
CA VAL A 149 -12.99 -25.00 -5.13
C VAL A 149 -13.23 -24.50 -6.55
N ASP A 150 -13.80 -23.31 -6.69
CA ASP A 150 -14.23 -22.78 -7.97
C ASP A 150 -14.19 -21.25 -8.10
N ASP A 151 -13.76 -20.52 -7.05
CA ASP A 151 -13.62 -19.07 -7.04
C ASP A 151 -12.53 -18.52 -7.97
N TYR A 152 -12.89 -17.55 -8.80
CA TYR A 152 -11.91 -16.79 -9.61
C TYR A 152 -12.47 -15.47 -10.13
N LEU A 153 -11.57 -14.65 -10.66
CA LEU A 153 -11.92 -13.50 -11.47
C LEU A 153 -11.36 -13.63 -12.87
N SER A 154 -12.05 -13.09 -13.86
CA SER A 154 -11.67 -13.22 -15.27
C SER A 154 -11.92 -11.95 -16.09
N THR A 155 -11.01 -11.69 -17.03
CA THR A 155 -11.13 -10.70 -18.10
C THR A 155 -10.36 -11.17 -19.33
N ASP A 156 -10.60 -10.53 -20.48
CA ASP A 156 -9.84 -10.73 -21.71
C ASP A 156 -8.32 -10.60 -21.49
N ILE A 157 -7.57 -11.36 -22.28
CA ILE A 157 -6.10 -11.34 -22.31
C ILE A 157 -5.50 -9.95 -22.64
N PHE A 158 -4.40 -9.57 -21.98
CA PHE A 158 -3.70 -8.30 -22.21
C PHE A 158 -2.17 -8.27 -21.97
N ILE A 159 -1.55 -9.35 -21.48
CA ILE A 159 -0.10 -9.53 -21.29
C ILE A 159 0.54 -10.22 -22.52
N GLU A 160 -0.17 -11.12 -23.19
CA GLU A 160 0.31 -11.73 -24.43
C GLU A 160 0.78 -10.69 -25.46
N GLY A 161 1.91 -10.96 -26.11
CA GLY A 161 2.50 -10.09 -27.12
C GLY A 161 3.31 -8.91 -26.58
N ARG A 162 3.43 -8.75 -25.25
CA ARG A 162 4.28 -7.74 -24.61
C ARG A 162 5.75 -8.14 -24.59
N ASP A 163 6.62 -7.14 -24.53
CA ASP A 163 8.08 -7.29 -24.51
C ASP A 163 8.63 -7.45 -23.08
N GLN A 164 7.89 -6.96 -22.10
CA GLN A 164 8.26 -6.92 -20.70
C GLN A 164 7.00 -6.82 -19.85
N VAL A 165 7.11 -7.28 -18.61
CA VAL A 165 5.99 -7.29 -17.67
C VAL A 165 6.48 -7.17 -16.24
N SER A 166 5.70 -6.54 -15.38
CA SER A 166 5.73 -6.77 -13.94
C SER A 166 4.32 -7.07 -13.45
N ILE A 167 4.13 -8.22 -12.80
CA ILE A 167 2.87 -8.61 -12.18
C ILE A 167 3.09 -8.76 -10.67
N MET A 168 2.15 -8.29 -9.87
CA MET A 168 2.25 -8.38 -8.42
C MET A 168 0.89 -8.43 -7.73
N ALA A 169 0.87 -9.00 -6.53
CA ALA A 169 -0.30 -9.09 -5.67
C ALA A 169 0.11 -9.24 -4.20
N TRP A 170 -0.74 -8.80 -3.29
CA TRP A 170 -0.74 -9.26 -1.90
C TRP A 170 -1.51 -10.58 -1.81
N VAL A 171 -1.00 -11.55 -1.06
CA VAL A 171 -1.65 -12.84 -0.84
C VAL A 171 -1.58 -13.27 0.61
N LYS A 172 -2.65 -13.89 1.10
CA LYS A 172 -2.68 -14.59 2.39
C LYS A 172 -3.17 -16.02 2.17
N SER A 173 -2.21 -16.93 2.00
CA SER A 173 -2.49 -18.33 1.64
C SER A 173 -3.04 -19.13 2.82
N ASN A 174 -4.03 -19.99 2.57
CA ASN A 174 -4.58 -20.91 3.54
C ASN A 174 -3.67 -22.14 3.77
N PRO A 175 -3.47 -22.62 5.01
CA PRO A 175 -2.71 -23.84 5.31
C PRO A 175 -3.20 -25.12 4.63
N SER A 176 -4.45 -25.18 4.16
CA SER A 176 -4.98 -26.35 3.44
C SER A 176 -4.56 -26.42 1.97
N ASN A 177 -3.92 -25.38 1.42
CA ASN A 177 -3.36 -25.43 0.08
C ASN A 177 -2.21 -26.44 0.05
N THR A 178 -2.40 -27.56 -0.66
CA THR A 178 -1.46 -28.70 -0.68
C THR A 178 -0.85 -28.98 -2.07
N GLY A 179 -1.21 -28.19 -3.09
CA GLY A 179 -0.75 -28.35 -4.46
C GLY A 179 -0.31 -27.04 -5.13
N LEU A 180 -0.37 -26.99 -6.45
CA LEU A 180 -0.17 -25.78 -7.24
C LEU A 180 -1.48 -24.97 -7.23
N THR A 181 -1.40 -23.70 -6.81
CA THR A 181 -2.53 -22.76 -6.79
C THR A 181 -2.12 -21.46 -7.47
N THR A 182 -2.96 -20.92 -8.37
CA THR A 182 -2.64 -19.71 -9.14
C THR A 182 -3.12 -18.47 -8.42
N ILE A 183 -2.27 -17.44 -8.34
CA ILE A 183 -2.63 -16.15 -7.75
C ILE A 183 -3.23 -15.26 -8.85
N ALA A 184 -2.45 -14.97 -9.89
CA ALA A 184 -2.88 -14.13 -11.00
C ALA A 184 -2.01 -14.34 -12.25
N GLY A 185 -2.60 -14.25 -13.43
CA GLY A 185 -1.85 -14.18 -14.69
C GLY A 185 -2.55 -14.75 -15.92
N GLU A 186 -1.75 -14.91 -16.97
CA GLU A 186 -2.14 -15.50 -18.26
C GLU A 186 -1.34 -16.77 -18.52
N ASP A 187 -2.04 -17.91 -18.48
CA ASP A 187 -1.53 -19.23 -18.81
C ASP A 187 -0.22 -19.53 -18.04
N VAL A 188 0.58 -20.48 -18.52
CA VAL A 188 1.99 -20.61 -18.11
C VAL A 188 2.86 -19.47 -18.64
N ALA A 189 2.32 -18.58 -19.48
CA ALA A 189 3.07 -17.56 -20.19
C ALA A 189 3.48 -16.37 -19.33
N CYS A 190 2.63 -15.94 -18.41
CA CYS A 190 2.98 -14.96 -17.39
C CYS A 190 2.02 -15.11 -16.20
N LYS A 191 2.43 -15.84 -15.15
CA LYS A 191 1.65 -15.93 -13.92
C LYS A 191 2.50 -15.96 -12.67
N ILE A 192 1.93 -15.44 -11.58
CA ILE A 192 2.39 -15.68 -10.22
C ILE A 192 1.49 -16.73 -9.58
N TYR A 193 2.10 -17.68 -8.86
CA TYR A 193 1.41 -18.82 -8.27
C TYR A 193 2.17 -19.37 -7.07
N LEU A 194 1.55 -20.26 -6.30
CA LEU A 194 2.18 -20.95 -5.18
C LEU A 194 2.33 -22.44 -5.50
N LEU A 195 3.55 -22.95 -5.36
CA LEU A 195 3.82 -24.39 -5.30
C LEU A 195 3.67 -24.88 -3.86
N ASN A 196 3.02 -26.02 -3.67
CA ASN A 196 2.70 -26.60 -2.35
C ASN A 196 1.99 -25.60 -1.42
N GLY A 197 1.18 -24.71 -1.99
CA GLY A 197 0.44 -23.68 -1.26
C GLY A 197 1.25 -22.55 -0.62
N ASN A 198 2.58 -22.61 -0.57
CA ASN A 198 3.38 -21.57 0.10
C ASN A 198 4.74 -21.26 -0.53
N ILE A 199 5.10 -21.82 -1.67
CA ILE A 199 6.34 -21.46 -2.37
C ILE A 199 5.99 -20.52 -3.53
N PRO A 200 6.26 -19.21 -3.43
CA PRO A 200 6.00 -18.29 -4.52
C PRO A 200 6.81 -18.64 -5.76
N CYS A 201 6.13 -18.64 -6.89
CA CYS A 201 6.69 -18.92 -8.20
C CYS A 201 6.22 -17.86 -9.20
N PHE A 202 7.09 -17.58 -10.17
CA PHE A 202 6.79 -16.74 -11.33
C PHE A 202 7.20 -17.50 -12.59
N SER A 203 6.30 -17.60 -13.57
CA SER A 203 6.58 -18.24 -14.86
C SER A 203 6.56 -17.25 -16.02
N ILE A 204 7.45 -17.47 -16.99
CA ILE A 204 7.46 -16.76 -18.26
C ILE A 204 7.62 -17.74 -19.42
N LYS A 205 6.78 -17.60 -20.45
CA LYS A 205 6.97 -18.25 -21.76
C LYS A 205 7.06 -17.17 -22.84
N THR A 206 8.04 -17.29 -23.71
CA THR A 206 8.21 -16.42 -24.88
C THR A 206 8.17 -17.21 -26.17
N GLN A 207 7.93 -16.53 -27.29
CA GLN A 207 7.94 -17.12 -28.62
C GLN A 207 9.18 -17.98 -28.88
N GLY A 208 8.96 -19.21 -29.35
CA GLY A 208 10.01 -20.18 -29.66
C GLY A 208 10.73 -20.78 -28.45
N SER A 209 10.24 -20.55 -27.23
CA SER A 209 10.85 -21.05 -25.99
C SER A 209 9.85 -21.86 -25.15
N THR A 210 10.38 -22.77 -24.33
CA THR A 210 9.58 -23.41 -23.28
C THR A 210 9.40 -22.46 -22.09
N ALA A 211 8.32 -22.65 -21.32
CA ALA A 211 8.10 -21.89 -20.11
C ALA A 211 9.29 -22.04 -19.13
N LYS A 212 9.71 -20.93 -18.54
CA LYS A 212 10.72 -20.86 -17.48
C LYS A 212 10.05 -20.46 -16.18
N ILE A 213 10.54 -21.02 -15.09
CA ILE A 213 9.98 -20.83 -13.75
C ILE A 213 11.13 -20.44 -12.83
N ILE A 214 10.88 -19.43 -12.01
CA ILE A 214 11.71 -19.09 -10.86
C ILE A 214 10.86 -19.18 -9.60
N SER A 215 11.45 -19.66 -8.51
CA SER A 215 10.78 -19.78 -7.21
C SER A 215 11.53 -19.04 -6.11
N ALA A 216 10.81 -18.68 -5.05
CA ALA A 216 11.35 -18.05 -3.85
C ALA A 216 11.37 -19.03 -2.66
N SER A 217 11.83 -18.55 -1.50
CA SER A 217 11.70 -19.25 -0.23
C SER A 217 10.22 -19.39 0.18
N PRO A 218 9.83 -20.44 0.93
CA PRO A 218 8.45 -20.58 1.40
C PRO A 218 7.99 -19.41 2.26
N ILE A 219 6.76 -18.94 2.03
CA ILE A 219 6.06 -17.94 2.84
C ILE A 219 5.28 -18.58 3.99
N VAL A 220 4.90 -17.76 4.96
CA VAL A 220 4.12 -18.22 6.12
C VAL A 220 2.64 -18.20 5.77
N PHE A 221 1.94 -19.30 6.03
CA PHE A 221 0.49 -19.36 5.85
C PHE A 221 -0.22 -18.42 6.82
N SER A 222 -1.39 -17.92 6.43
CA SER A 222 -2.22 -16.99 7.22
C SER A 222 -1.52 -15.67 7.61
N GLU A 223 -0.37 -15.34 7.03
CA GLU A 223 0.24 -14.02 7.05
C GLU A 223 0.15 -13.40 5.64
N TRP A 224 -0.03 -12.08 5.55
CA TRP A 224 0.01 -11.37 4.28
C TRP A 224 1.44 -11.30 3.75
N HIS A 225 1.61 -11.67 2.48
CA HIS A 225 2.87 -11.58 1.74
C HIS A 225 2.66 -10.96 0.37
N HIS A 226 3.57 -10.09 -0.05
CA HIS A 226 3.51 -9.49 -1.39
C HIS A 226 4.39 -10.27 -2.36
N ILE A 227 3.85 -10.73 -3.48
CA ILE A 227 4.59 -11.48 -4.50
C ILE A 227 4.65 -10.64 -5.77
N ALA A 228 5.83 -10.51 -6.35
CA ALA A 228 6.00 -9.87 -7.64
C ALA A 228 6.94 -10.65 -8.57
N GLY A 229 6.59 -10.70 -9.85
CA GLY A 229 7.43 -11.21 -10.92
C GLY A 229 7.71 -10.11 -11.94
N THR A 230 8.95 -10.03 -12.44
CA THR A 230 9.32 -9.09 -13.51
C THR A 230 10.06 -9.80 -14.62
N TYR A 231 9.83 -9.43 -15.87
CA TYR A 231 10.59 -9.93 -17.02
C TYR A 231 10.83 -8.84 -18.07
N SER A 232 12.00 -8.87 -18.71
CA SER A 232 12.36 -8.01 -19.84
C SER A 232 13.00 -8.80 -20.99
N ASN A 233 12.43 -8.72 -22.19
CA ASN A 233 13.03 -9.33 -23.38
C ASN A 233 14.29 -8.62 -23.89
N ALA A 234 14.55 -7.38 -23.45
CA ALA A 234 15.76 -6.66 -23.80
C ALA A 234 17.00 -7.30 -23.14
N THR A 235 16.83 -7.85 -21.94
CA THR A 235 17.91 -8.49 -21.18
C THR A 235 17.77 -10.02 -21.09
N GLY A 236 16.56 -10.55 -21.34
CA GLY A 236 16.22 -11.96 -21.09
C GLY A 236 16.12 -12.30 -19.61
N ILE A 237 16.09 -11.30 -18.72
CA ILE A 237 16.10 -11.53 -17.27
C ILE A 237 14.67 -11.57 -16.74
N MET A 238 14.37 -12.62 -15.96
CA MET A 238 13.21 -12.68 -15.06
C MET A 238 13.66 -12.64 -13.59
N LYS A 239 12.82 -12.07 -12.74
CA LYS A 239 13.05 -11.97 -11.30
C LYS A 239 11.79 -12.26 -10.52
N ILE A 240 11.94 -12.71 -9.27
CA ILE A 240 10.86 -12.87 -8.30
C ILE A 240 11.20 -12.14 -7.00
N TYR A 241 10.19 -11.50 -6.45
CA TYR A 241 10.26 -10.74 -5.21
C TYR A 241 9.21 -11.23 -4.23
N VAL A 242 9.59 -11.32 -2.95
CA VAL A 242 8.66 -11.58 -1.83
C VAL A 242 8.80 -10.45 -0.82
N ASP A 243 7.69 -9.83 -0.47
CA ASP A 243 7.59 -8.64 0.38
C ASP A 243 8.48 -7.48 -0.10
N GLY A 244 8.73 -7.39 -1.41
CA GLY A 244 9.63 -6.41 -2.06
C GLY A 244 11.12 -6.78 -2.03
N LYS A 245 11.49 -7.92 -1.43
CA LYS A 245 12.86 -8.43 -1.41
C LYS A 245 13.10 -9.28 -2.67
N LEU A 246 14.18 -9.02 -3.39
CA LEU A 246 14.61 -9.87 -4.50
C LEU A 246 15.01 -11.26 -3.97
N GLU A 247 14.26 -12.30 -4.32
CA GLU A 247 14.51 -13.68 -3.89
C GLU A 247 15.19 -14.51 -4.99
N GLY A 248 15.02 -14.13 -6.27
CA GLY A 248 15.64 -14.85 -7.37
C GLY A 248 15.83 -14.00 -8.63
N THR A 249 16.86 -14.32 -9.40
CA THR A 249 17.10 -13.81 -10.75
C THR A 249 17.50 -14.95 -11.68
N GLN A 250 16.91 -15.00 -12.87
CA GLN A 250 17.22 -16.00 -13.89
C GLN A 250 17.28 -15.35 -15.27
N ASN A 251 18.26 -15.73 -16.08
CA ASN A 251 18.29 -15.38 -17.49
C ASN A 251 17.68 -16.54 -18.30
N ILE A 252 16.63 -16.25 -19.08
CA ILE A 252 15.92 -17.24 -19.88
C ILE A 252 16.53 -17.46 -21.26
N GLY A 253 17.54 -16.67 -21.64
CA GLY A 253 18.30 -16.77 -22.89
C GLY A 253 17.58 -16.21 -24.13
N ALA A 254 16.25 -16.15 -24.11
CA ALA A 254 15.46 -15.52 -25.16
C ALA A 254 15.51 -13.99 -25.02
N THR A 255 16.01 -13.32 -26.06
CA THR A 255 16.00 -11.85 -26.19
C THR A 255 15.21 -11.48 -27.44
N ALA A 256 14.56 -10.30 -27.40
CA ALA A 256 13.70 -9.80 -28.49
C ALA A 256 12.54 -10.74 -28.89
N SER A 257 12.15 -11.68 -28.02
CA SER A 257 10.94 -12.49 -28.16
C SER A 257 9.82 -11.91 -27.30
N LYS A 258 8.59 -11.96 -27.80
CA LYS A 258 7.39 -11.53 -27.06
C LYS A 258 6.91 -12.63 -26.12
N ILE A 259 6.20 -12.24 -25.07
CA ILE A 259 5.45 -13.16 -24.20
C ILE A 259 4.36 -13.85 -25.04
N GLU A 260 4.20 -15.16 -24.88
CA GLU A 260 3.28 -15.96 -25.72
C GLU A 260 2.60 -17.08 -24.94
N CYS A 261 1.27 -17.06 -24.93
CA CYS A 261 0.43 -18.15 -24.44
C CYS A 261 0.69 -19.47 -25.16
N SER A 262 0.46 -20.57 -24.47
CA SER A 262 0.41 -21.91 -25.03
C SER A 262 -0.92 -22.13 -25.76
N THR A 263 -0.96 -23.17 -26.58
CA THR A 263 -2.20 -23.62 -27.24
C THR A 263 -3.25 -24.15 -26.26
N SER A 264 -2.89 -24.37 -24.99
CA SER A 264 -3.79 -24.77 -23.92
C SER A 264 -4.38 -23.58 -23.15
N SER A 265 -4.04 -22.34 -23.46
CA SER A 265 -4.67 -21.16 -22.86
C SER A 265 -6.16 -21.06 -23.21
N ASN A 266 -6.98 -20.58 -22.27
CA ASN A 266 -8.38 -20.23 -22.51
C ASN A 266 -8.55 -18.79 -23.04
N GLY A 267 -7.47 -18.02 -23.18
CA GLY A 267 -7.50 -16.64 -23.70
C GLY A 267 -7.90 -15.58 -22.68
N ALA A 268 -7.79 -15.86 -21.37
CA ALA A 268 -8.12 -14.92 -20.30
C ALA A 268 -6.93 -14.61 -19.38
N PHE A 269 -6.96 -13.41 -18.80
CA PHE A 269 -6.23 -13.07 -17.58
C PHE A 269 -7.13 -13.42 -16.39
N GLU A 270 -6.61 -14.24 -15.47
CA GLU A 270 -7.41 -14.73 -14.35
C GLU A 270 -6.70 -14.51 -13.01
N ILE A 271 -7.50 -14.32 -11.96
CA ILE A 271 -7.07 -14.23 -10.56
C ILE A 271 -7.77 -15.35 -9.79
N GLY A 272 -7.03 -16.06 -8.95
CA GLY A 272 -7.59 -17.17 -8.15
C GLY A 272 -7.60 -18.53 -8.85
N ARG A 273 -7.38 -18.61 -10.18
CA ARG A 273 -7.22 -19.88 -10.91
C ARG A 273 -6.28 -19.77 -12.11
N ALA A 274 -5.92 -20.92 -12.67
CA ALA A 274 -5.12 -21.01 -13.89
C ALA A 274 -5.97 -20.88 -15.15
N SER A 275 -5.59 -19.92 -15.99
CA SER A 275 -6.18 -19.76 -17.32
C SER A 275 -5.64 -20.75 -18.37
N SER A 276 -4.66 -21.57 -17.98
CA SER A 276 -4.31 -22.80 -18.69
C SER A 276 -5.42 -23.84 -18.54
N ASN A 277 -5.76 -24.56 -19.61
CA ASN A 277 -6.70 -25.68 -19.57
C ASN A 277 -6.10 -26.93 -18.91
N VAL A 278 -5.87 -26.84 -17.59
CA VAL A 278 -5.46 -27.94 -16.71
C VAL A 278 -6.67 -28.49 -15.96
N ALA A 279 -6.67 -29.79 -15.67
CA ALA A 279 -7.85 -30.50 -15.17
C ALA A 279 -8.36 -30.00 -13.81
N ASN A 280 -7.47 -29.58 -12.92
CA ASN A 280 -7.82 -29.11 -11.57
C ASN A 280 -7.92 -27.58 -11.45
N LYS A 281 -7.69 -26.85 -12.55
CA LYS A 281 -7.74 -25.37 -12.66
C LYS A 281 -6.90 -24.57 -11.66
N GLU A 282 -6.20 -25.21 -10.73
CA GLU A 282 -5.28 -24.59 -9.76
C GLU A 282 -5.95 -23.49 -8.90
N TYR A 283 -7.21 -23.73 -8.49
CA TYR A 283 -7.96 -22.81 -7.63
C TYR A 283 -7.20 -22.47 -6.34
N PHE A 284 -7.19 -21.19 -5.99
CA PHE A 284 -6.53 -20.64 -4.82
C PHE A 284 -7.48 -20.62 -3.63
N LYS A 285 -6.98 -20.95 -2.43
CA LYS A 285 -7.69 -20.74 -1.17
C LYS A 285 -7.02 -19.67 -0.31
N GLY A 286 -7.75 -18.64 0.09
CA GLY A 286 -7.29 -17.56 0.95
C GLY A 286 -7.69 -16.20 0.38
N GLU A 287 -6.91 -15.17 0.68
CA GLU A 287 -7.22 -13.79 0.25
C GLU A 287 -6.15 -13.27 -0.73
N ILE A 288 -6.60 -12.53 -1.75
CA ILE A 288 -5.75 -11.83 -2.74
C ILE A 288 -6.17 -10.36 -2.75
N ASP A 289 -5.19 -9.45 -2.78
CA ASP A 289 -5.42 -8.01 -2.80
C ASP A 289 -4.39 -7.30 -3.70
N GLU A 290 -4.69 -6.09 -4.17
CA GLU A 290 -3.79 -5.20 -4.91
C GLU A 290 -3.08 -5.84 -6.11
N VAL A 291 -3.85 -6.47 -6.98
CA VAL A 291 -3.28 -7.05 -8.19
C VAL A 291 -2.92 -5.93 -9.16
N ARG A 292 -1.64 -5.85 -9.52
CA ARG A 292 -1.11 -4.81 -10.43
C ARG A 292 -0.32 -5.46 -11.55
N VAL A 293 -0.52 -4.97 -12.77
CA VAL A 293 0.21 -5.40 -13.96
C VAL A 293 0.77 -4.18 -14.68
N PHE A 294 2.07 -4.22 -14.97
CA PHE A 294 2.79 -3.19 -15.71
C PHE A 294 3.36 -3.76 -17.01
N ASP A 295 3.33 -3.01 -18.11
CA ASP A 295 4.04 -3.35 -19.36
C ASP A 295 5.51 -2.88 -19.32
N LYS A 296 6.11 -2.96 -18.14
CA LYS A 296 7.48 -2.55 -17.82
C LYS A 296 8.11 -3.54 -16.85
N ALA A 297 9.38 -3.88 -17.06
CA ALA A 297 10.17 -4.57 -16.03
C ALA A 297 10.60 -3.54 -14.96
N LEU A 298 9.95 -3.58 -13.80
CA LEU A 298 10.20 -2.65 -12.71
C LEU A 298 11.52 -2.96 -12.00
N THR A 299 12.18 -1.92 -11.50
CA THR A 299 13.42 -2.06 -10.72
C THR A 299 13.13 -2.35 -9.25
N ASP A 300 14.15 -2.81 -8.52
CA ASP A 300 14.04 -3.15 -7.10
C ASP A 300 13.51 -1.96 -6.28
N ASP A 301 14.06 -0.76 -6.50
CA ASP A 301 13.62 0.49 -5.86
C ASP A 301 12.15 0.83 -6.17
N GLN A 302 11.75 0.62 -7.43
CA GLN A 302 10.40 0.90 -7.90
C GLN A 302 9.37 -0.01 -7.23
N ILE A 303 9.67 -1.31 -7.13
CA ILE A 303 8.81 -2.28 -6.42
C ILE A 303 8.74 -1.93 -4.95
N GLN A 304 9.88 -1.76 -4.28
CA GLN A 304 9.97 -1.53 -2.84
C GLN A 304 9.18 -0.29 -2.37
N ARG A 305 9.08 0.74 -3.22
CA ARG A 305 8.31 1.96 -2.94
C ARG A 305 6.80 1.81 -3.12
N MET A 306 6.33 0.70 -3.66
CA MET A 306 4.90 0.43 -3.92
C MET A 306 4.31 -0.69 -3.07
N VAL A 307 5.14 -1.55 -2.47
CA VAL A 307 4.66 -2.75 -1.74
C VAL A 307 3.68 -2.39 -0.62
N TYR A 308 4.02 -1.41 0.24
CA TYR A 308 3.27 -1.11 1.46
C TYR A 308 2.35 0.12 1.35
N GLN A 309 1.82 0.39 0.16
CA GLN A 309 0.84 1.44 -0.07
C GLN A 309 0.10 1.22 -1.40
N GLU A 310 -1.13 1.70 -1.48
CA GLU A 310 -1.82 1.93 -2.76
C GLU A 310 -1.07 2.94 -3.64
N ILE A 311 -1.37 2.92 -4.93
CA ILE A 311 -0.77 3.81 -5.93
C ILE A 311 -1.80 4.77 -6.53
N LYS A 312 -1.34 5.95 -6.95
CA LYS A 312 -2.14 6.95 -7.66
C LYS A 312 -1.34 7.64 -8.75
N ASN A 313 -2.05 8.24 -9.69
CA ASN A 313 -1.45 9.05 -10.73
C ASN A 313 -1.01 10.41 -10.14
N ILE A 314 0.31 10.66 -10.14
CA ILE A 314 0.90 11.94 -9.78
C ILE A 314 1.57 12.52 -11.02
N SER A 315 0.89 13.48 -11.65
CA SER A 315 1.40 14.20 -12.83
C SER A 315 1.84 13.27 -13.97
N GLY A 316 1.02 12.25 -14.28
CA GLY A 316 1.28 11.28 -15.34
C GLY A 316 2.23 10.14 -14.95
N ASN A 317 2.66 10.05 -13.69
CA ASN A 317 3.53 9.00 -13.19
C ASN A 317 2.86 8.24 -12.03
N VAL A 318 3.30 7.00 -11.82
CA VAL A 318 2.94 6.21 -10.65
C VAL A 318 3.56 6.84 -9.41
N GLY A 319 2.73 7.12 -8.40
CA GLY A 319 3.13 7.61 -7.10
C GLY A 319 2.36 6.92 -5.98
N GLY A 320 2.83 7.09 -4.74
CA GLY A 320 2.18 6.49 -3.57
C GLY A 320 0.93 7.26 -3.11
N MET A 321 -0.07 6.54 -2.61
CA MET A 321 -1.23 7.15 -1.96
C MET A 321 -0.84 7.76 -0.60
N ILE A 322 -0.08 7.00 0.20
CA ILE A 322 0.37 7.37 1.56
C ILE A 322 1.58 8.29 1.52
N ILE A 323 2.62 7.92 0.77
CA ILE A 323 3.77 8.78 0.49
C ILE A 323 3.47 9.46 -0.85
N PRO A 324 3.09 10.75 -0.86
CA PRO A 324 2.58 11.43 -2.06
C PRO A 324 3.71 11.87 -3.01
N LYS A 325 4.58 10.93 -3.38
CA LYS A 325 5.76 11.12 -4.25
C LYS A 325 5.71 10.14 -5.41
N ALA A 326 6.25 10.55 -6.55
CA ALA A 326 6.46 9.66 -7.68
C ALA A 326 7.43 8.52 -7.28
N VAL A 327 7.10 7.32 -7.73
CA VAL A 327 7.95 6.14 -7.60
C VAL A 327 9.09 6.27 -8.60
N VAL A 328 10.33 6.18 -8.11
CA VAL A 328 11.54 6.32 -8.93
C VAL A 328 12.54 5.23 -8.62
N ASP A 329 13.31 4.89 -9.64
CA ASP A 329 14.59 4.20 -9.47
C ASP A 329 15.62 5.22 -8.93
N ILE A 330 16.26 4.92 -7.80
CA ILE A 330 17.12 5.89 -7.11
C ILE A 330 18.42 6.11 -7.88
N SER A 331 18.92 5.06 -8.53
CA SER A 331 20.21 5.09 -9.24
C SER A 331 20.15 5.94 -10.51
N THR A 332 19.01 5.92 -11.21
CA THR A 332 18.83 6.58 -12.51
C THR A 332 17.91 7.80 -12.44
N GLY A 333 17.13 7.96 -11.36
CA GLY A 333 16.09 8.98 -11.24
C GLY A 333 14.86 8.72 -12.10
N THR A 334 14.76 7.55 -12.74
CA THR A 334 13.68 7.26 -13.69
C THR A 334 12.36 6.94 -12.99
N THR A 335 11.28 7.59 -13.43
CA THR A 335 9.92 7.32 -12.96
C THR A 335 9.26 6.18 -13.74
N ILE A 336 8.09 5.76 -13.26
CA ILE A 336 7.17 4.89 -13.99
C ILE A 336 6.03 5.78 -14.52
N PRO A 337 5.92 6.00 -15.84
CA PRO A 337 4.72 6.59 -16.43
C PRO A 337 3.46 5.82 -16.02
N TRP A 338 2.37 6.52 -15.69
CA TRP A 338 1.10 5.89 -15.34
C TRP A 338 0.57 5.00 -16.47
N ALA A 339 0.82 5.40 -17.73
CA ALA A 339 0.46 4.61 -18.91
C ALA A 339 1.11 3.22 -18.97
N ASN A 340 2.17 2.96 -18.18
CA ASN A 340 2.75 1.63 -18.07
C ASN A 340 1.97 0.69 -17.13
N LEU A 341 1.09 1.22 -16.28
CA LEU A 341 0.16 0.43 -15.48
C LEU A 341 -0.98 0.00 -16.40
N ILE A 342 -1.04 -1.29 -16.72
CA ILE A 342 -2.00 -1.87 -17.68
C ILE A 342 -3.10 -2.68 -16.99
N GLY A 343 -3.00 -2.92 -15.70
CA GLY A 343 -4.12 -3.42 -14.89
C GLY A 343 -3.89 -3.07 -13.43
N TYR A 344 -4.92 -2.58 -12.75
CA TYR A 344 -4.86 -2.32 -11.32
C TYR A 344 -6.18 -2.65 -10.64
N TYR A 345 -6.17 -3.67 -9.80
CA TYR A 345 -7.32 -4.18 -9.07
C TYR A 345 -7.03 -4.08 -7.57
N PRO A 346 -7.46 -2.98 -6.90
CA PRO A 346 -7.35 -2.83 -5.46
C PRO A 346 -8.34 -3.71 -4.68
N MET A 347 -9.14 -4.54 -5.37
CA MET A 347 -10.18 -5.40 -4.81
C MET A 347 -11.21 -4.66 -3.93
N THR A 348 -11.43 -3.39 -4.25
CA THR A 348 -12.42 -2.51 -3.63
C THR A 348 -13.52 -2.17 -4.64
N ASP A 349 -14.63 -1.62 -4.16
CA ASP A 349 -15.78 -1.24 -4.99
C ASP A 349 -16.33 -2.41 -5.83
N ILE A 350 -16.48 -3.59 -5.21
CA ILE A 350 -17.09 -4.78 -5.83
C ILE A 350 -18.58 -4.52 -6.01
N LYS A 351 -19.05 -4.57 -7.25
CA LYS A 351 -20.45 -4.34 -7.65
C LYS A 351 -20.76 -5.11 -8.93
N ASN A 352 -22.02 -5.50 -9.16
CA ASN A 352 -22.43 -6.17 -10.41
C ASN A 352 -21.55 -7.37 -10.76
N ASN A 353 -21.20 -8.16 -9.75
CA ASN A 353 -20.33 -9.32 -9.89
C ASN A 353 -18.98 -8.96 -10.55
N THR A 354 -18.49 -7.73 -10.36
CA THR A 354 -17.25 -7.23 -10.95
C THR A 354 -16.40 -6.41 -9.98
N THR A 355 -15.10 -6.32 -10.27
CA THR A 355 -14.19 -5.32 -9.69
C THR A 355 -13.57 -4.46 -10.79
N SER A 356 -13.51 -3.16 -10.55
CA SER A 356 -13.06 -2.17 -11.55
C SER A 356 -11.54 -2.16 -11.75
N ASP A 357 -11.11 -1.81 -12.96
CA ASP A 357 -9.71 -1.54 -13.30
C ASP A 357 -9.33 -0.06 -13.06
N PHE A 358 -8.54 0.19 -12.03
CA PHE A 358 -8.10 1.53 -11.63
C PHE A 358 -6.92 2.05 -12.47
N SER A 359 -6.41 1.27 -13.42
CA SER A 359 -5.35 1.73 -14.34
C SER A 359 -5.87 2.72 -15.39
N GLY A 360 -7.18 2.68 -15.67
CA GLY A 360 -7.83 3.46 -16.73
C GLY A 360 -7.85 2.77 -18.09
N ASN A 361 -7.61 1.45 -18.15
CA ASN A 361 -7.67 0.65 -19.38
C ASN A 361 -9.00 -0.09 -19.55
N ASN A 362 -9.96 0.07 -18.64
CA ASN A 362 -11.30 -0.54 -18.67
C ASN A 362 -11.26 -2.08 -18.77
N ARG A 363 -10.31 -2.71 -18.09
CA ARG A 363 -10.20 -4.17 -18.01
C ARG A 363 -10.94 -4.72 -16.80
N THR A 364 -12.23 -4.40 -16.66
CA THR A 364 -13.04 -4.85 -15.53
C THR A 364 -12.98 -6.37 -15.39
N LEU A 365 -12.72 -6.85 -14.19
CA LEU A 365 -12.71 -8.26 -13.87
C LEU A 365 -14.09 -8.68 -13.40
N LYS A 366 -14.60 -9.77 -13.97
CA LYS A 366 -15.82 -10.44 -13.50
C LYS A 366 -15.45 -11.43 -12.40
N LEU A 367 -16.27 -11.51 -11.36
CA LEU A 367 -16.20 -12.49 -10.29
C LEU A 367 -17.04 -13.71 -10.71
N VAL A 368 -16.59 -14.90 -10.32
CA VAL A 368 -17.31 -16.14 -10.54
C VAL A 368 -17.26 -16.96 -9.26
N ASN A 369 -18.42 -17.33 -8.74
CA ASN A 369 -18.69 -18.16 -7.56
C ASN A 369 -18.21 -17.57 -6.22
N ILE A 370 -17.71 -16.32 -6.21
CA ILE A 370 -17.22 -15.66 -5.01
C ILE A 370 -18.36 -15.04 -4.22
N THR A 371 -18.84 -15.75 -3.20
CA THR A 371 -20.03 -15.36 -2.41
C THR A 371 -19.68 -14.74 -1.05
N THR A 372 -18.40 -14.67 -0.69
CA THR A 372 -17.97 -14.14 0.61
C THR A 372 -16.83 -13.14 0.51
N THR A 373 -16.82 -12.21 1.48
CA THR A 373 -15.76 -11.20 1.60
C THR A 373 -15.14 -11.19 2.99
N GLN A 374 -13.92 -10.68 3.05
CA GLN A 374 -13.13 -10.53 4.28
C GLN A 374 -12.75 -9.06 4.46
N ALA A 375 -12.34 -8.72 5.69
CA ALA A 375 -11.81 -7.38 5.95
C ALA A 375 -10.50 -7.16 5.20
N GLN A 376 -10.37 -6.01 4.53
CA GLN A 376 -9.13 -5.62 3.87
C GLN A 376 -8.03 -5.39 4.92
N THR A 377 -7.11 -6.36 5.01
CA THR A 377 -6.08 -6.39 6.05
C THR A 377 -4.66 -6.44 5.52
N ALA A 378 -4.43 -6.29 4.21
CA ALA A 378 -3.08 -6.17 3.65
C ALA A 378 -2.37 -4.91 4.20
N PRO A 379 -1.04 -4.94 4.45
CA PRO A 379 -0.34 -3.84 5.11
C PRO A 379 -0.07 -2.66 4.15
N MET A 380 -1.06 -1.77 3.98
CA MET A 380 -1.01 -0.63 3.06
C MET A 380 -1.32 0.74 3.71
N PRO A 381 -0.62 1.19 4.77
CA PRO A 381 0.68 0.72 5.26
C PRO A 381 0.55 -0.09 6.57
N PHE A 382 1.67 -0.40 7.24
CA PHE A 382 1.61 -0.88 8.62
C PHE A 382 1.15 0.23 9.57
N ARG A 383 0.06 -0.01 10.29
CA ARG A 383 -0.58 0.95 11.19
C ARG A 383 -0.69 0.43 12.61
N THR A 384 -0.42 1.27 13.59
CA THR A 384 -0.60 0.91 15.00
C THR A 384 -2.08 1.00 15.38
N GLY A 385 -2.64 -0.04 16.00
CA GLY A 385 -4.03 -0.09 16.47
C GLY A 385 -4.21 0.23 17.96
N ALA A 386 -3.13 0.17 18.76
CA ALA A 386 -3.17 0.49 20.18
C ALA A 386 -1.80 0.93 20.70
N ASN A 387 -1.77 1.46 21.93
CA ASN A 387 -0.51 1.74 22.62
C ASN A 387 0.19 0.43 22.99
N GLY A 388 1.52 0.38 22.89
CA GLY A 388 2.27 -0.81 23.31
C GLY A 388 3.69 -0.90 22.77
N SER A 389 4.33 -2.05 23.01
CA SER A 389 5.63 -2.37 22.42
C SER A 389 5.48 -2.70 20.94
N TRP A 390 6.43 -2.29 20.10
CA TRP A 390 6.54 -2.66 18.69
C TRP A 390 6.39 -4.17 18.45
N THR A 391 6.94 -5.00 19.34
CA THR A 391 6.94 -6.46 19.20
C THR A 391 5.64 -7.13 19.64
N SER A 392 4.69 -6.38 20.19
CA SER A 392 3.39 -6.91 20.59
C SER A 392 2.42 -6.93 19.40
N PRO A 393 1.81 -8.08 19.07
CA PRO A 393 0.76 -8.15 18.04
C PRO A 393 -0.38 -7.16 18.30
N ALA A 394 -0.77 -6.96 19.56
CA ALA A 394 -1.86 -6.07 19.94
C ALA A 394 -1.58 -4.57 19.69
N THR A 395 -0.31 -4.19 19.46
CA THR A 395 0.05 -2.81 19.10
C THR A 395 -0.36 -2.48 17.66
N TRP A 396 -0.44 -3.48 16.79
CA TRP A 396 -0.68 -3.32 15.36
C TRP A 396 -2.13 -3.59 15.00
N LEU A 397 -2.67 -2.80 14.06
CA LEU A 397 -4.07 -2.88 13.65
C LEU A 397 -4.47 -4.30 13.22
N HIS A 398 -3.60 -4.98 12.46
CA HIS A 398 -3.77 -6.37 12.06
C HIS A 398 -2.55 -7.23 12.45
N GLY A 399 -2.07 -7.08 13.70
CA GLY A 399 -0.86 -7.76 14.17
C GLY A 399 -0.91 -9.29 14.22
N SER A 400 -2.09 -9.90 14.06
CA SER A 400 -2.26 -11.35 13.91
C SER A 400 -1.85 -11.88 12.53
N VAL A 401 -1.92 -11.04 11.49
CA VAL A 401 -1.66 -11.42 10.07
C VAL A 401 -0.51 -10.64 9.44
N TRP A 402 0.08 -9.69 10.16
CA TRP A 402 1.24 -8.89 9.73
C TRP A 402 2.54 -9.38 10.33
N ASP A 403 3.67 -9.21 9.64
CA ASP A 403 4.99 -9.66 10.09
C ASP A 403 5.81 -8.60 10.85
N ILE A 404 5.40 -7.33 10.82
CA ILE A 404 6.11 -6.16 11.39
C ILE A 404 6.42 -6.24 12.89
N LYS A 405 5.69 -7.09 13.64
CA LYS A 405 5.97 -7.36 15.07
C LYS A 405 7.24 -8.17 15.29
N THR A 406 7.74 -8.85 14.26
CA THR A 406 8.92 -9.71 14.32
C THR A 406 10.11 -8.98 13.70
N ILE A 407 10.98 -8.42 14.54
CA ILE A 407 12.10 -7.55 14.13
C ILE A 407 12.96 -8.13 13.00
N SER A 408 13.26 -9.42 13.02
CA SER A 408 14.06 -10.09 11.99
C SER A 408 13.36 -10.24 10.63
N LYS A 409 12.04 -10.05 10.58
CA LYS A 409 11.23 -10.06 9.35
C LYS A 409 10.99 -8.66 8.78
N ASN A 410 11.17 -7.60 9.58
CA ASN A 410 10.94 -6.22 9.15
C ASN A 410 11.75 -5.88 7.88
N LYS A 411 11.05 -5.37 6.86
CA LYS A 411 11.69 -4.94 5.63
C LYS A 411 12.16 -3.49 5.74
N ASP A 412 13.35 -3.22 5.22
CA ASP A 412 13.95 -1.88 5.16
C ASP A 412 13.08 -0.86 4.41
N TRP A 413 12.20 -1.34 3.54
CA TRP A 413 11.28 -0.54 2.73
C TRP A 413 9.83 -0.57 3.22
N SER A 414 9.62 -0.97 4.47
CA SER A 414 8.32 -0.79 5.13
C SER A 414 7.92 0.69 5.17
N ILE A 415 6.60 0.91 5.11
CA ILE A 415 5.96 2.19 5.41
C ILE A 415 5.21 1.99 6.72
N VAL A 416 5.50 2.82 7.72
CA VAL A 416 4.96 2.68 9.07
C VAL A 416 4.28 3.97 9.51
N LYS A 417 3.02 3.84 9.94
CA LYS A 417 2.24 4.93 10.53
C LYS A 417 1.99 4.69 12.01
N ILE A 418 2.56 5.55 12.84
CA ILE A 418 2.42 5.56 14.30
C ILE A 418 1.25 6.46 14.67
N GLU A 419 0.09 5.82 14.90
CA GLU A 419 -1.19 6.43 15.29
C GLU A 419 -1.45 6.30 16.81
N HIS A 420 -0.55 5.62 17.52
CA HIS A 420 -0.61 5.32 18.95
C HIS A 420 0.77 5.50 19.61
N ASN A 421 0.83 5.46 20.95
CA ASN A 421 2.09 5.56 21.67
C ASN A 421 2.80 4.20 21.64
N VAL A 422 3.91 4.14 20.90
CA VAL A 422 4.68 2.91 20.66
C VAL A 422 6.05 3.00 21.30
N THR A 423 6.52 1.91 21.88
CA THR A 423 7.88 1.77 22.40
C THR A 423 8.65 0.67 21.67
N THR A 424 9.96 0.82 21.53
CA THR A 424 10.86 -0.22 21.01
C THR A 424 12.18 -0.23 21.78
N THR A 425 12.84 -1.39 21.81
CA THR A 425 14.22 -1.60 22.28
C THR A 425 15.12 -2.11 21.15
N ASN A 426 14.67 -1.95 19.90
CA ASN A 426 15.35 -2.42 18.69
C ASN A 426 15.50 -1.26 17.69
N SER A 427 16.50 -1.41 16.81
CA SER A 427 16.71 -0.54 15.67
C SER A 427 15.73 -0.86 14.55
N HIS A 428 15.34 0.17 13.80
CA HIS A 428 14.41 0.06 12.68
C HIS A 428 14.91 0.82 11.46
N LYS A 429 14.66 0.27 10.28
CA LYS A 429 14.91 0.93 9.00
C LYS A 429 13.64 0.85 8.15
N ASN A 430 13.24 1.99 7.61
CA ASN A 430 11.97 2.13 6.89
C ASN A 430 12.16 3.04 5.66
N LEU A 431 11.33 2.85 4.63
CA LEU A 431 11.19 3.84 3.55
C LEU A 431 10.42 5.05 4.07
N GLY A 432 9.31 4.80 4.76
CA GLY A 432 8.42 5.82 5.29
C GLY A 432 8.16 5.65 6.78
N LEU A 433 8.30 6.74 7.54
CA LEU A 433 7.87 6.84 8.93
C LEU A 433 6.97 8.06 9.09
N ILE A 434 5.72 7.82 9.49
CA ILE A 434 4.72 8.85 9.77
C ILE A 434 4.34 8.73 11.24
N ILE A 435 4.46 9.81 12.01
CA ILE A 435 4.05 9.86 13.42
C ILE A 435 2.96 10.90 13.55
N ASP A 436 1.75 10.48 13.91
CA ASP A 436 0.57 11.33 14.00
C ASP A 436 0.67 12.33 15.16
N SER A 437 -0.11 13.40 15.05
CA SER A 437 -0.18 14.44 16.09
C SER A 437 -0.55 13.84 17.44
N ASN A 438 0.09 14.33 18.50
CA ASN A 438 -0.08 13.86 19.89
C ASN A 438 0.30 12.38 20.13
N LYS A 439 0.99 11.72 19.20
CA LYS A 439 1.51 10.37 19.35
C LYS A 439 3.02 10.36 19.52
N SER A 440 3.53 9.32 20.19
CA SER A 440 4.96 9.16 20.42
C SER A 440 5.48 7.81 19.93
N PHE A 441 6.62 7.82 19.26
CA PHE A 441 7.44 6.63 19.07
C PHE A 441 8.70 6.74 19.95
N THR A 442 8.81 5.91 20.98
CA THR A 442 9.92 5.94 21.93
C THR A 442 10.90 4.80 21.66
N VAL A 443 12.16 5.15 21.44
CA VAL A 443 13.26 4.23 21.11
C VAL A 443 14.19 4.15 22.30
N ASN A 444 14.33 2.96 22.89
CA ASN A 444 15.11 2.72 24.09
C ASN A 444 16.46 2.07 23.80
N GLY A 445 17.42 2.27 24.70
CA GLY A 445 18.78 1.73 24.58
C GLY A 445 19.65 2.50 23.59
N ASP A 446 20.50 1.77 22.88
CA ASP A 446 21.41 2.27 21.86
C ASP A 446 20.95 1.75 20.48
N ASN A 447 19.92 2.40 19.93
CA ASN A 447 19.23 1.94 18.73
C ASN A 447 19.03 3.07 17.72
N GLN A 448 19.01 2.70 16.44
CA GLN A 448 18.80 3.66 15.36
C GLN A 448 17.40 3.56 14.75
N ILE A 449 16.85 4.70 14.37
CA ILE A 449 15.76 4.81 13.40
C ILE A 449 16.37 5.35 12.12
N ASN A 450 16.38 4.54 11.06
CA ASN A 450 16.90 4.91 9.75
C ASN A 450 15.74 5.06 8.76
N ASN A 451 15.34 6.31 8.52
CA ASN A 451 14.34 6.60 7.51
C ASN A 451 15.02 6.96 6.20
N THR A 452 14.66 6.27 5.11
CA THR A 452 15.41 6.36 3.85
C THR A 452 14.71 7.15 2.74
N TRP A 453 13.41 7.46 2.86
CA TRP A 453 12.69 8.18 1.81
C TRP A 453 11.72 9.28 2.28
N TYR A 454 10.88 9.02 3.28
CA TYR A 454 9.84 9.98 3.70
C TYR A 454 9.63 9.98 5.21
N LEU A 455 9.88 11.11 5.89
CA LEU A 455 9.71 11.25 7.33
C LEU A 455 8.68 12.34 7.64
N GLU A 456 7.47 11.93 8.03
CA GLU A 456 6.42 12.84 8.46
C GLU A 456 6.29 12.83 9.98
N LEU A 457 6.79 13.90 10.60
CA LEU A 457 6.84 14.03 12.05
C LEU A 457 5.81 15.05 12.52
N ASN A 458 4.55 14.63 12.73
CA ASN A 458 3.50 15.44 13.36
C ASN A 458 3.47 15.25 14.88
N GLY A 459 3.85 14.07 15.36
CA GLY A 459 4.02 13.72 16.78
C GLY A 459 5.47 13.84 17.27
N SER A 460 5.83 12.99 18.23
CA SER A 460 7.17 12.98 18.84
C SER A 460 7.93 11.68 18.56
N LEU A 461 9.18 11.79 18.11
CA LEU A 461 10.13 10.68 18.12
C LEU A 461 11.07 10.86 19.32
N ASP A 462 10.91 10.00 20.33
CA ASP A 462 11.63 10.10 21.59
C ASP A 462 12.83 9.14 21.62
N LEU A 463 14.03 9.70 21.47
CA LEU A 463 15.29 8.94 21.39
C LEU A 463 15.93 8.87 22.79
N MET A 464 15.72 7.75 23.48
CA MET A 464 16.25 7.52 24.82
C MET A 464 17.70 7.05 24.77
N ASN A 465 18.49 7.38 25.81
CA ASN A 465 19.92 7.05 25.91
C ASN A 465 20.67 7.43 24.63
N ASP A 466 21.45 6.51 24.06
CA ASP A 466 22.27 6.73 22.87
C ASP A 466 21.52 6.55 21.55
N SER A 467 20.20 6.35 21.59
CA SER A 467 19.39 6.15 20.38
C SER A 467 19.42 7.37 19.42
N GLN A 468 19.28 7.08 18.13
CA GLN A 468 19.60 8.01 17.04
C GLN A 468 18.55 8.02 15.94
N LEU A 469 18.46 9.14 15.21
CA LEU A 469 17.71 9.26 13.96
C LEU A 469 18.68 9.48 12.81
N LEU A 470 18.68 8.58 11.84
CA LEU A 470 19.49 8.65 10.63
C LEU A 470 18.60 9.05 9.45
N GLN A 471 19.04 10.06 8.71
CA GLN A 471 18.38 10.56 7.50
C GLN A 471 19.40 10.62 6.36
N GLY A 472 19.24 9.74 5.37
CA GLY A 472 20.09 9.72 4.18
C GLY A 472 19.74 10.84 3.17
N LEU A 473 20.49 10.92 2.07
CA LEU A 473 20.30 11.91 1.01
C LEU A 473 18.89 11.89 0.39
N ASN A 474 18.25 10.72 0.36
CA ASN A 474 16.92 10.54 -0.22
C ASN A 474 15.79 10.66 0.82
N SER A 475 16.13 10.85 2.10
CA SER A 475 15.18 10.92 3.21
C SER A 475 14.63 12.33 3.35
N ASP A 476 13.42 12.52 2.86
CA ASP A 476 12.77 13.82 2.91
C ASP A 476 12.01 14.00 4.22
N LEU A 477 12.45 14.98 5.01
CA LEU A 477 11.70 15.44 6.16
C LEU A 477 10.52 16.28 5.70
N VAL A 478 9.34 15.97 6.22
CA VAL A 478 8.16 16.80 6.04
C VAL A 478 8.29 18.06 6.88
N THR A 479 8.73 19.15 6.27
CA THR A 479 9.10 20.36 7.03
C THR A 479 7.89 21.16 7.53
N SER A 480 6.74 21.02 6.86
CA SER A 480 5.44 21.56 7.30
C SER A 480 4.85 20.84 8.52
N ALA A 481 5.29 19.62 8.84
CA ALA A 481 4.80 18.90 10.01
C ALA A 481 5.31 19.53 11.32
N ASN A 482 4.42 19.63 12.32
CA ASN A 482 4.67 20.37 13.56
C ASN A 482 5.34 19.57 14.68
N GLY A 483 5.67 18.31 14.43
CA GLY A 483 6.26 17.43 15.43
C GLY A 483 7.75 17.68 15.68
N LYS A 484 8.30 16.87 16.59
CA LYS A 484 9.65 17.06 17.13
C LYS A 484 10.34 15.73 17.42
N ILE A 485 11.66 15.76 17.49
CA ILE A 485 12.43 14.72 18.14
C ILE A 485 12.81 15.17 19.56
N LEU A 486 13.06 14.20 20.45
CA LEU A 486 13.68 14.40 21.74
C LEU A 486 15.01 13.65 21.72
N ARG A 487 16.14 14.37 21.59
CA ARG A 487 17.48 13.78 21.60
C ARG A 487 18.17 14.09 22.93
N ARG A 488 18.60 13.04 23.64
CA ARG A 488 19.35 13.15 24.90
C ARG A 488 20.85 13.26 24.64
N GLN A 489 21.52 14.11 25.42
CA GLN A 489 22.98 14.19 25.46
C GLN A 489 23.47 14.48 26.89
N GLU A 490 24.58 13.87 27.26
CA GLU A 490 25.10 13.85 28.63
C GLU A 490 26.43 14.61 28.75
N GLY A 491 26.45 15.66 29.55
CA GLY A 491 27.66 16.43 29.86
C GLY A 491 28.14 16.22 31.29
N THR A 492 29.36 16.66 31.61
CA THR A 492 29.83 16.68 33.00
C THR A 492 29.01 17.65 33.86
N THR A 493 28.70 17.24 35.10
CA THR A 493 28.08 18.08 36.15
C THR A 493 29.08 19.07 36.78
N ASN A 494 30.38 18.89 36.57
CA ASN A 494 31.41 19.67 37.27
C ASN A 494 31.35 21.16 36.87
N VAL A 495 31.16 22.03 37.86
CA VAL A 495 31.07 23.50 37.69
C VAL A 495 32.37 24.16 37.23
N TYR A 496 33.48 23.41 37.22
CA TYR A 496 34.79 23.87 36.74
C TYR A 496 35.16 23.36 35.36
N TRP A 497 34.44 22.37 34.82
CA TRP A 497 34.71 21.78 33.52
C TRP A 497 33.75 22.31 32.46
N TYR A 498 34.25 22.45 31.22
CA TYR A 498 33.44 22.86 30.08
C TYR A 498 32.91 21.65 29.33
N ASN A 499 31.63 21.72 28.97
CA ASN A 499 31.01 20.91 27.94
C ASN A 499 30.97 21.71 26.63
N TYR A 500 31.13 21.02 25.50
CA TYR A 500 31.04 21.61 24.17
C TYR A 500 29.91 20.91 23.41
N TRP A 501 29.01 21.70 22.84
CA TRP A 501 27.75 21.21 22.31
C TRP A 501 27.41 21.87 20.98
N ALA A 502 26.64 21.17 20.15
CA ALA A 502 25.90 21.74 19.03
C ALA A 502 24.47 21.16 19.07
N SER A 503 23.51 21.92 18.53
CA SER A 503 22.12 21.45 18.54
C SER A 503 21.86 20.50 17.36
N PRO A 504 21.30 19.31 17.62
CA PRO A 504 20.83 18.39 16.57
C PRO A 504 19.45 18.79 15.99
N VAL A 505 18.82 19.82 16.57
CA VAL A 505 17.46 20.26 16.24
C VAL A 505 17.38 21.77 16.05
N GLY A 506 16.42 22.21 15.24
CA GLY A 506 16.00 23.60 15.11
C GLY A 506 14.59 23.86 15.67
N LEU A 507 14.03 25.01 15.32
CA LEU A 507 12.66 25.39 15.63
C LEU A 507 11.66 24.48 14.89
N GLN A 508 10.54 24.17 15.56
CA GLN A 508 9.39 23.51 14.95
C GLN A 508 8.66 24.48 14.00
N GLY A 509 8.15 23.97 12.87
CA GLY A 509 7.38 24.77 11.90
C GLY A 509 8.11 25.96 11.30
N ALA A 510 9.45 25.92 11.25
CA ALA A 510 10.28 27.07 10.88
C ALA A 510 10.46 27.27 9.36
N THR A 511 9.92 26.38 8.53
CA THR A 511 10.03 26.45 7.07
C THR A 511 8.72 26.96 6.48
N SER A 512 8.82 27.72 5.39
CA SER A 512 7.68 28.08 4.54
C SER A 512 7.41 27.03 3.45
N LEU A 513 8.18 25.93 3.42
CA LEU A 513 8.02 24.85 2.46
C LEU A 513 6.78 24.04 2.83
N THR A 514 5.76 24.15 1.98
CA THR A 514 4.47 23.47 2.17
C THR A 514 4.45 22.07 1.56
N ASN A 515 5.38 21.74 0.66
CA ASN A 515 5.45 20.44 -0.02
C ASN A 515 6.80 19.74 0.19
N ASN A 516 6.77 18.41 0.22
CA ASN A 516 7.94 17.55 0.53
C ASN A 516 8.29 16.65 -0.65
N ASN A 517 8.12 17.19 -1.85
CA ASN A 517 8.21 16.46 -3.11
C ASN A 517 9.37 16.96 -4.00
N ALA A 518 10.34 17.68 -3.42
CA ALA A 518 11.57 18.04 -4.13
C ALA A 518 12.39 16.78 -4.47
N ALA A 519 13.26 16.88 -5.46
CA ALA A 519 14.04 15.73 -5.96
C ALA A 519 15.02 15.16 -4.93
N THR A 520 15.54 15.97 -3.98
CA THR A 520 16.42 15.53 -2.89
C THR A 520 16.36 16.44 -1.66
N ASN A 521 16.22 15.83 -0.49
CA ASN A 521 16.45 16.31 0.89
C ASN A 521 15.95 17.73 1.19
N ASN A 522 14.70 17.86 1.68
CA ASN A 522 14.16 19.14 2.15
C ASN A 522 14.90 19.61 3.41
N PRO A 523 15.81 20.61 3.33
CA PRO A 523 16.63 20.98 4.47
C PRO A 523 15.79 21.69 5.52
N ASN A 524 15.93 21.26 6.77
CA ASN A 524 15.37 21.92 7.94
C ASN A 524 16.49 22.37 8.88
N ASN A 525 17.19 23.42 8.50
CA ASN A 525 18.40 23.88 9.19
C ASN A 525 18.15 25.22 9.91
N SER A 526 17.09 25.27 10.72
CA SER A 526 16.71 26.48 11.48
C SER A 526 17.53 26.62 12.77
N THR A 527 17.62 27.85 13.30
CA THR A 527 18.44 28.14 14.48
C THR A 527 17.84 27.56 15.77
N PHE A 528 18.70 27.17 16.72
CA PHE A 528 18.32 26.76 18.08
C PHE A 528 18.56 27.88 19.11
N ARG A 529 17.88 27.83 20.25
CA ARG A 529 18.11 28.74 21.40
C ARG A 529 18.22 27.94 22.69
N LEU A 530 19.18 28.28 23.54
CA LEU A 530 19.49 27.51 24.76
C LEU A 530 18.34 27.48 25.77
N ASN A 531 17.49 28.51 25.80
CA ASN A 531 16.29 28.53 26.64
C ASN A 531 15.21 27.50 26.25
N LEU A 532 15.38 26.79 25.12
CA LEU A 532 14.56 25.66 24.71
C LEU A 532 15.09 24.32 25.22
N LEU A 533 16.32 24.29 25.75
CA LEU A 533 16.94 23.08 26.29
C LEU A 533 16.15 22.57 27.50
N LYS A 534 15.94 21.26 27.57
CA LYS A 534 15.18 20.63 28.64
C LYS A 534 16.04 19.75 29.54
N GLU A 535 15.55 19.50 30.74
CA GLU A 535 16.12 18.57 31.73
C GLU A 535 15.04 17.71 32.38
N GLY A 536 15.42 16.53 32.88
CA GLY A 536 14.53 15.63 33.62
C GLY A 536 13.23 15.32 32.86
N ASN A 537 12.08 15.62 33.48
CA ASN A 537 10.73 15.40 32.94
C ASN A 537 10.30 16.50 31.93
N SER A 538 11.19 16.92 31.04
CA SER A 538 10.95 17.95 30.01
C SER A 538 10.69 19.39 30.52
N SER A 539 11.18 19.72 31.71
CA SER A 539 11.23 21.11 32.20
C SER A 539 12.31 21.89 31.45
N ASN A 540 12.08 23.18 31.18
CA ASN A 540 13.14 24.04 30.64
C ASN A 540 14.29 24.13 31.66
N VAL A 541 15.52 24.03 31.18
CA VAL A 541 16.70 24.27 32.00
C VAL A 541 16.65 25.68 32.57
N GLN A 542 17.02 25.79 33.84
CA GLN A 542 17.10 27.07 34.54
C GLN A 542 18.49 27.71 34.38
N PHE A 543 18.52 29.04 34.36
CA PHE A 543 19.74 29.82 34.18
C PHE A 543 20.02 30.71 35.40
N THR A 544 21.30 30.99 35.65
CA THR A 544 21.75 31.91 36.70
C THR A 544 22.83 32.85 36.16
N SER A 545 22.87 34.08 36.68
CA SER A 545 23.95 35.03 36.41
C SER A 545 25.12 34.92 37.41
N ALA A 546 24.99 34.05 38.42
CA ALA A 546 26.07 33.71 39.34
C ALA A 546 27.17 32.90 38.63
N TYR A 547 28.34 32.79 39.25
CA TYR A 547 29.45 31.95 38.74
C TYR A 547 29.06 30.47 38.63
N ASN A 548 28.24 29.98 39.55
CA ASN A 548 27.64 28.65 39.57
C ASN A 548 26.47 28.66 40.56
N GLU A 549 25.45 27.84 40.29
CA GLU A 549 24.33 27.58 41.20
C GLU A 549 23.86 26.15 40.91
N VAL A 550 23.68 25.34 41.96
CA VAL A 550 23.32 23.93 41.79
C VAL A 550 22.01 23.82 41.00
N GLY A 551 22.02 23.02 39.94
CA GLY A 551 20.86 22.79 39.08
C GLY A 551 20.60 23.88 38.05
N LYS A 552 21.49 24.87 37.88
CA LYS A 552 21.32 25.93 36.87
C LYS A 552 22.55 26.09 35.99
N ILE A 553 22.32 26.39 34.71
CA ILE A 553 23.39 26.78 33.79
C ILE A 553 23.78 28.25 34.07
N SER A 554 25.06 28.50 34.33
CA SER A 554 25.56 29.86 34.50
C SER A 554 25.73 30.56 33.15
N THR A 555 25.07 31.71 32.97
CA THR A 555 25.22 32.53 31.76
C THR A 555 26.58 33.21 31.65
N ARG A 556 27.40 33.19 32.71
CA ARG A 556 28.78 33.73 32.67
C ARG A 556 29.74 32.89 31.84
N TRP A 557 29.39 31.63 31.58
CA TRP A 557 30.25 30.65 30.92
C TRP A 557 29.66 30.15 29.61
N LEU A 558 28.71 30.88 29.02
CA LEU A 558 28.11 30.58 27.73
C LEU A 558 28.82 31.35 26.63
N TYR A 559 29.58 30.66 25.79
CA TYR A 559 30.29 31.28 24.67
C TYR A 559 30.23 30.44 23.39
N THR A 560 30.42 31.10 22.26
CA THR A 560 30.70 30.47 20.96
C THR A 560 32.01 31.03 20.41
N TYR A 561 32.60 30.34 19.46
CA TYR A 561 33.83 30.77 18.80
C TYR A 561 33.64 30.67 17.30
N LYS A 562 33.65 31.80 16.60
CA LYS A 562 33.36 31.89 15.17
C LYS A 562 34.42 32.76 14.51
N ASN A 563 35.10 32.21 13.50
CA ASN A 563 36.11 32.92 12.71
C ASN A 563 37.12 33.70 13.59
N GLY A 564 37.63 33.06 14.64
CA GLY A 564 38.52 33.69 15.61
C GLY A 564 39.98 33.26 15.44
N LEU A 565 40.91 33.99 16.07
CA LEU A 565 42.35 33.74 16.04
C LEU A 565 42.97 33.52 17.41
N ASN A 566 42.40 34.14 18.44
CA ASN A 566 42.93 34.15 19.78
C ASN A 566 41.83 34.05 20.83
N TYR A 567 42.23 33.86 22.08
CA TYR A 567 41.30 33.66 23.20
C TYR A 567 40.26 34.78 23.38
N TYR A 568 40.54 36.01 22.96
CA TYR A 568 39.61 37.12 23.11
C TYR A 568 38.48 37.13 22.07
N ASP A 569 38.55 36.25 21.05
CA ASP A 569 37.53 36.15 19.99
C ASP A 569 36.34 35.25 20.40
N TRP A 570 36.36 34.68 21.60
CA TRP A 570 35.18 34.01 22.17
C TRP A 570 34.05 35.02 22.41
N ALA A 571 32.90 34.80 21.76
CA ALA A 571 31.74 35.66 21.85
C ALA A 571 30.74 35.13 22.89
N PRO A 572 30.26 35.96 23.84
CA PRO A 572 29.29 35.53 24.84
C PRO A 572 27.93 35.24 24.20
N LEU A 573 27.20 34.26 24.74
CA LEU A 573 25.84 33.93 24.36
C LEU A 573 24.86 34.27 25.48
N ALA A 574 23.69 34.81 25.12
CA ALA A 574 22.53 34.83 25.99
C ALA A 574 21.71 33.55 25.79
N PRO A 575 20.88 33.13 26.77
CA PRO A 575 19.98 31.99 26.59
C PRO A 575 19.04 32.10 25.38
N THR A 576 18.76 33.33 24.94
CA THR A 576 17.91 33.64 23.77
C THR A 576 18.68 33.83 22.48
N THR A 577 20.02 33.82 22.49
CA THR A 577 20.84 33.97 21.27
C THR A 577 20.59 32.77 20.35
N THR A 578 20.32 33.07 19.08
CA THR A 578 20.12 32.05 18.05
C THR A 578 21.45 31.42 17.64
N ILE A 579 21.52 30.10 17.66
CA ILE A 579 22.68 29.30 17.25
C ILE A 579 22.30 28.58 15.97
N THR A 580 23.04 28.84 14.88
CA THR A 580 22.85 28.16 13.60
C THR A 580 23.33 26.71 13.68
N PRO A 581 22.72 25.76 12.93
CA PRO A 581 23.21 24.40 12.88
C PRO A 581 24.70 24.32 12.54
N GLY A 582 25.40 23.38 13.17
CA GLY A 582 26.85 23.13 13.00
C GLY A 582 27.74 24.01 13.87
N VAL A 583 27.22 25.13 14.37
CA VAL A 583 27.96 26.01 15.28
C VAL A 583 27.89 25.46 16.70
N GLY A 584 29.06 25.27 17.31
CA GLY A 584 29.16 24.85 18.69
C GLY A 584 29.11 26.00 19.70
N TYR A 585 28.79 25.64 20.94
CA TYR A 585 28.87 26.51 22.10
C TYR A 585 29.49 25.77 23.29
N SER A 586 30.03 26.54 24.25
CA SER A 586 30.52 26.03 25.51
C SER A 586 29.56 26.37 26.65
N GLN A 587 29.47 25.47 27.63
CA GLN A 587 28.80 25.70 28.92
C GLN A 587 29.52 24.93 30.02
N LYS A 588 29.44 25.37 31.28
CA LYS A 588 29.93 24.56 32.41
C LYS A 588 28.84 23.65 32.98
N GLY A 589 29.25 22.65 33.76
CA GLY A 589 28.32 21.78 34.48
C GLY A 589 27.47 22.53 35.52
N THR A 590 26.30 21.97 35.83
CA THR A 590 25.29 22.56 36.73
C THR A 590 25.55 22.32 38.21
N GLY A 591 26.57 21.53 38.58
CA GLY A 591 26.85 21.16 39.97
C GLY A 591 25.84 20.20 40.60
N ASN A 592 24.96 19.59 39.80
CA ASN A 592 24.07 18.52 40.27
C ASN A 592 24.88 17.31 40.77
N ALA A 593 24.29 16.56 41.69
CA ALA A 593 24.89 15.31 42.17
C ALA A 593 25.01 14.30 41.02
N GLY A 594 26.10 13.52 41.00
CA GLY A 594 26.44 12.60 39.91
C GLY A 594 27.59 13.13 39.04
N SER A 595 28.09 12.29 38.13
CA SER A 595 29.19 12.65 37.22
C SER A 595 28.70 13.29 35.91
N GLN A 596 27.45 13.02 35.53
CA GLN A 596 26.86 13.46 34.27
C GLN A 596 25.46 14.07 34.47
N GLN A 597 25.15 15.07 33.64
CA GLN A 597 23.84 15.71 33.52
C GLN A 597 23.33 15.47 32.11
N GLN A 598 22.13 14.90 32.02
CA GLN A 598 21.41 14.74 30.76
C GLN A 598 20.66 16.03 30.41
N TYR A 599 20.77 16.43 29.16
CA TYR A 599 19.96 17.47 28.54
C TYR A 599 19.15 16.87 27.39
N ILE A 600 17.93 17.36 27.19
CA ILE A 600 17.06 16.93 26.09
C ILE A 600 16.94 18.10 25.11
N PHE A 601 17.42 17.86 23.90
CA PHE A 601 17.22 18.73 22.75
C PHE A 601 15.86 18.37 22.11
N GLU A 602 14.88 19.25 22.30
CA GLU A 602 13.53 19.09 21.74
C GLU A 602 13.31 20.05 20.58
N GLY A 603 13.07 19.53 19.39
CA GLY A 603 12.85 20.36 18.20
C GLY A 603 12.72 19.57 16.92
N LYS A 604 12.64 20.26 15.79
CA LYS A 604 12.60 19.62 14.48
C LYS A 604 14.01 19.19 14.10
N PRO A 605 14.25 17.94 13.65
CA PRO A 605 15.60 17.45 13.37
C PRO A 605 16.24 18.23 12.23
N ASN A 606 17.54 18.55 12.36
CA ASN A 606 18.30 19.07 11.23
C ASN A 606 18.57 17.94 10.22
N ASN A 607 18.56 18.25 8.93
CA ASN A 607 18.83 17.30 7.84
C ASN A 607 19.45 18.01 6.63
N GLY A 608 19.88 17.19 5.65
CA GLY A 608 20.49 17.70 4.43
C GLY A 608 21.84 18.34 4.66
N THR A 609 22.34 19.02 3.63
CA THR A 609 23.63 19.69 3.69
C THR A 609 23.53 20.93 4.58
N ILE A 610 24.40 21.02 5.58
CA ILE A 610 24.53 22.18 6.46
C ILE A 610 25.80 22.92 6.09
N LEU A 611 25.63 24.16 5.63
CA LEU A 611 26.75 25.03 5.28
C LEU A 611 27.02 26.00 6.43
N VAL A 612 28.24 25.91 6.99
CA VAL A 612 28.73 26.88 7.99
C VAL A 612 29.66 27.86 7.28
N PRO A 613 29.29 29.13 7.10
CA PRO A 613 30.14 30.10 6.44
C PRO A 613 31.37 30.41 7.30
N VAL A 614 32.55 30.20 6.71
CA VAL A 614 33.84 30.54 7.31
C VAL A 614 34.38 31.79 6.62
N SER A 615 34.79 32.76 7.43
CA SER A 615 35.47 33.98 6.95
C SER A 615 36.93 33.89 7.30
N ASP A 616 37.77 34.14 6.31
CA ASP A 616 39.18 34.39 6.52
C ASP A 616 39.37 35.70 7.31
N VAL A 617 40.13 35.63 8.41
CA VAL A 617 40.47 36.78 9.25
C VAL A 617 42.00 37.03 9.36
N GLY A 618 42.83 36.22 8.67
CA GLY A 618 44.31 36.32 8.66
C GLY A 618 45.00 36.00 10.00
N GLY A 619 46.30 35.70 10.06
CA GLY A 619 46.97 35.43 11.34
C GLY A 619 48.37 34.79 11.25
N ALA A 620 49.02 34.60 12.41
CA ALA A 620 50.30 33.88 12.48
C ALA A 620 50.09 32.39 12.12
N GLY A 621 50.76 31.92 11.07
CA GLY A 621 50.52 30.60 10.45
C GLY A 621 49.81 30.67 9.10
N SER A 622 49.29 31.83 8.71
CA SER A 622 48.85 32.08 7.32
C SER A 622 50.05 32.06 6.37
N VAL A 623 49.96 31.32 5.28
CA VAL A 623 50.91 31.31 4.16
C VAL A 623 50.28 32.01 2.94
N PRO A 624 51.06 32.42 1.91
CA PRO A 624 50.46 32.90 0.68
C PRO A 624 49.42 31.89 0.16
N THR A 625 48.22 32.37 -0.14
CA THR A 625 47.03 31.60 -0.58
C THR A 625 46.33 30.69 0.46
N VAL A 626 46.81 30.58 1.70
CA VAL A 626 46.10 29.84 2.77
C VAL A 626 46.19 30.60 4.10
N SER A 627 45.06 31.03 4.62
CA SER A 627 44.95 31.77 5.86
C SER A 627 44.42 30.93 7.01
N LYS A 628 44.85 31.23 8.24
CA LYS A 628 44.37 30.56 9.45
C LYS A 628 43.11 31.25 9.98
N THR A 629 42.08 30.47 10.29
CA THR A 629 40.95 30.85 11.15
C THR A 629 40.53 29.64 11.99
N ASP A 630 40.14 29.86 13.24
CA ASP A 630 39.64 28.82 14.13
C ASP A 630 38.11 28.99 14.31
N TYR A 631 37.38 27.87 14.45
CA TYR A 631 35.92 27.84 14.59
C TYR A 631 35.51 26.71 15.55
N LEU A 632 34.58 26.96 16.47
CA LEU A 632 33.98 25.90 17.29
C LEU A 632 32.81 25.27 16.51
N LEU A 633 33.04 24.07 16.01
CA LEU A 633 32.04 23.26 15.30
C LEU A 633 31.58 22.10 16.16
N GLY A 634 30.38 21.59 15.88
CA GLY A 634 29.88 20.38 16.50
C GLY A 634 28.88 19.66 15.59
N ASN A 635 28.57 18.40 15.92
CA ASN A 635 27.67 17.57 15.14
C ASN A 635 26.24 18.16 15.15
N PRO A 636 25.71 18.58 13.99
CA PRO A 636 24.39 19.19 13.91
C PRO A 636 23.27 18.18 13.70
N TYR A 637 23.56 16.89 13.62
CA TYR A 637 22.57 15.84 13.31
C TYR A 637 22.18 15.05 14.56
N PRO A 638 20.96 14.46 14.59
CA PRO A 638 20.51 13.60 15.67
C PRO A 638 21.10 12.17 15.64
N SER A 639 22.14 11.95 14.84
CA SER A 639 22.90 10.70 14.71
C SER A 639 24.39 10.94 14.92
N ALA A 640 25.14 9.88 15.22
CA ALA A 640 26.59 9.95 15.21
C ALA A 640 27.13 10.30 13.81
N LEU A 641 28.29 10.98 13.77
CA LEU A 641 29.06 11.23 12.57
C LEU A 641 30.27 10.30 12.52
N ASP A 642 30.64 9.88 11.32
CA ASP A 642 31.93 9.26 11.08
C ASP A 642 33.03 10.32 11.26
N ILE A 643 33.91 10.10 12.25
CA ILE A 643 34.94 11.08 12.61
C ILE A 643 36.00 11.26 11.51
N HIS A 644 36.28 10.21 10.73
CA HIS A 644 37.24 10.33 9.63
C HIS A 644 36.67 11.20 8.52
N LYS A 645 35.42 10.94 8.13
CA LYS A 645 34.73 11.77 7.13
C LYS A 645 34.57 13.22 7.59
N PHE A 646 34.27 13.44 8.88
CA PHE A 646 34.17 14.79 9.43
C PHE A 646 35.50 15.55 9.44
N ILE A 647 36.65 14.86 9.53
CA ILE A 647 37.98 15.48 9.46
C ILE A 647 38.40 15.74 8.00
N ASP A 648 37.95 14.90 7.08
CA ASP A 648 38.25 15.02 5.64
C ASP A 648 37.43 16.13 4.95
N ASP A 649 36.22 16.44 5.46
CA ASP A 649 35.37 17.57 5.06
C ASP A 649 35.95 18.93 5.51
#